data_AF-A0A409XM19-F1
#
_entry.id   AF-A0A409XM19-F1
#
_cell.length_a   1.000
_cell.length_b   1.000
_cell.length_c   1.000
_cell.angle_alpha   90.00
_cell.angle_beta   90.00
_cell.angle_gamma   90.00
#
_symmetry.space_group_name_H-M   'P 1'
#
loop_
_entity.id
_entity.type
_entity.pdbx_description
1 polymer ?
#
loop_
_entity_poly.entity_id
_entity_poly.type
_entity_poly.pdbx_seq_one_letter_code
_entity_poly.pdbx_strand_id
1 'polypeptide(L)'
;MHHELHEHGDLMRQPTRSTSLNAASNVVDPMVNNPNVGNAMQILETLADIGKVLPFVAPAFVLLKVIVDLEKRAQDVDAKCSDLLERITFMLSHLPALQKVEIMAATRQVIDRMNDALKDAASLISAYRKQSRVARRLKISNREKFTTCAESINGCCRDLLMSLQIHQTVQLDILTRDVPIDDEDLAARTFVEAHGGSVDAVMHDRELVKEFAQQQHLVMDDSVMEQLNANIADSVQQNHARLESILRDNVSSAIADGLKNLAMEMNALEAEQKFICIQCDNSFTNYTNGPKACSFHRAQYDSWSKQFPCCSTAHPCQFGAHRAKHHCDYPYGAFFPRAQAVNNYIDTNEKWAEVEDTNLETDDTQKATVGQLFRWKTRGDRVEENTLLVTVGRVWYKYPYYFNTFTAKELEDITKSVRLSRRTLIFRTSKDENEYALAEWILSISGKITGIRISAKSATSVNPWVRVCPIDLSTCKKSGDILTTSEGGMRSYIPASPYVLPETVTIGPTLKDTPSRPVRTNFKTRSTPSLRVILKSMSDPPLEANPNIAGSKFDYFFGKVSVFNNNPAGSLNPVTIASISASYRMVGDPEYAPVEECKLLEGLDMMPITIEPRQSWQLNFQVTVPRTEEDSKFDIRWWNRAFLARHRPVRIKLVVEDIEGEQCSLVLEHVFRPFPLTTRAETDLGFFFFDNIETHDRSYVEIRPVDSKTGVVEISNSQVTIKRLEKAVYQALKSGKTEIELEIGQERNGGEWEWKAWALVDISCRRVYAFKIIVQEGKKVPVKRRGCIGYVLCPTYGEVVDKQRPISYATETAKLPPLEPLAVQEYPQDDMYDDFKPPVPPKPVTPVAEVPPSSAASFVGNGNGSIPVDLTNRLASIDTNLARIADALERLVAVMPSSSNNGHAR
;
A
#
# COMPACT_ATOMS: atom_id res chain seq x y z
N MET A 1 -19.37 23.46 4.52
CA MET A 1 -19.55 24.88 4.86
C MET A 1 -18.20 25.48 5.23
N HIS A 2 -17.60 26.20 4.28
CA HIS A 2 -16.76 27.40 4.48
C HIS A 2 -16.34 27.84 3.08
N HIS A 3 -17.30 28.45 2.39
CA HIS A 3 -17.05 29.54 1.46
C HIS A 3 -17.41 30.83 2.22
N GLU A 4 -16.77 31.93 1.83
CA GLU A 4 -17.06 33.31 2.23
C GLU A 4 -16.54 33.75 3.60
N LEU A 5 -15.41 34.46 3.57
CA LEU A 5 -15.17 35.74 4.23
C LEU A 5 -13.71 36.13 3.95
N HIS A 6 -13.49 36.96 2.93
CA HIS A 6 -12.41 37.96 2.86
C HIS A 6 -12.63 38.81 1.59
N GLU A 7 -13.50 39.80 1.73
CA GLU A 7 -13.55 40.97 0.85
C GLU A 7 -12.43 41.96 1.18
N HIS A 8 -12.13 42.76 0.16
CA HIS A 8 -11.11 43.78 0.00
C HIS A 8 -10.76 44.64 1.24
N GLY A 9 -9.45 44.70 1.53
CA GLY A 9 -8.84 45.76 2.32
C GLY A 9 -7.58 46.25 1.62
N ASP A 10 -7.71 47.38 0.91
CA ASP A 10 -6.60 48.18 0.41
C ASP A 10 -5.69 48.59 1.57
N LEU A 11 -4.41 48.19 1.51
CA LEU A 11 -3.36 48.72 2.36
C LEU A 11 -2.16 49.13 1.50
N MET A 12 -2.10 50.44 1.26
CA MET A 12 -0.98 51.29 1.65
C MET A 12 0.40 50.77 1.23
N ARG A 13 0.82 51.17 0.02
CA ARG A 13 2.24 51.32 -0.31
C ARG A 13 2.87 52.32 0.66
N GLN A 14 3.69 51.84 1.58
CA GLN A 14 4.67 52.68 2.26
C GLN A 14 5.82 53.04 1.30
N PRO A 15 6.40 54.25 1.44
CA PRO A 15 7.25 54.86 0.43
C PRO A 15 8.69 54.37 0.52
N THR A 16 9.24 53.95 -0.62
CA THR A 16 10.67 53.80 -0.82
C THR A 16 11.33 55.18 -0.79
N ARG A 17 12.23 55.37 0.17
CA ARG A 17 13.16 56.51 0.27
C ARG A 17 13.91 56.69 -1.06
N SER A 18 13.55 57.73 -1.82
CA SER A 18 14.45 58.35 -2.78
C SER A 18 15.20 59.49 -2.08
N THR A 19 16.52 59.42 -2.08
CA THR A 19 17.40 60.50 -1.66
C THR A 19 17.26 61.68 -2.62
N SER A 20 16.46 62.67 -2.24
CA SER A 20 16.38 63.96 -2.95
C SER A 20 17.66 64.77 -2.70
N LEU A 21 18.46 64.96 -3.75
CA LEU A 21 19.38 66.11 -3.84
C LEU A 21 18.54 67.36 -4.07
N ASN A 22 17.98 67.91 -2.99
CA ASN A 22 17.41 69.26 -2.99
C ASN A 22 18.56 70.26 -2.82
N ALA A 23 19.00 70.83 -3.92
CA ALA A 23 19.59 72.16 -3.96
C ALA A 23 18.82 72.96 -5.03
N ALA A 24 17.58 73.33 -4.71
CA ALA A 24 16.84 74.33 -5.46
C ALA A 24 16.89 75.64 -4.66
N SER A 25 17.71 76.57 -5.15
CA SER A 25 17.53 78.00 -4.94
C SER A 25 16.13 78.38 -5.41
N ASN A 26 15.34 78.95 -4.50
CA ASN A 26 14.14 79.71 -4.85
C ASN A 26 14.55 80.89 -5.75
N VAL A 27 14.27 80.79 -7.04
CA VAL A 27 14.01 81.94 -7.90
C VAL A 27 12.80 81.57 -8.74
N VAL A 28 11.67 82.15 -8.40
CA VAL A 28 10.45 82.13 -9.21
C VAL A 28 10.74 83.02 -10.42
N ASP A 29 10.98 82.41 -11.58
CA ASP A 29 11.23 83.13 -12.83
C ASP A 29 9.88 83.39 -13.52
N PRO A 30 9.46 84.66 -13.71
CA PRO A 30 8.16 85.00 -14.26
C PRO A 30 8.22 85.00 -15.79
N MET A 31 8.20 83.82 -16.44
CA MET A 31 8.15 83.75 -17.92
C MET A 31 7.45 82.49 -18.49
N VAL A 32 6.41 81.97 -17.83
CA VAL A 32 5.55 80.91 -18.40
C VAL A 32 4.23 81.51 -18.89
N ASN A 33 4.20 81.99 -20.13
CA ASN A 33 2.95 82.32 -20.83
C ASN A 33 2.74 81.52 -22.13
N ASN A 34 3.54 80.47 -22.39
CA ASN A 34 3.29 79.53 -23.50
C ASN A 34 2.90 78.14 -22.98
N PRO A 35 1.61 77.75 -23.01
CA PRO A 35 1.14 76.44 -22.53
C PRO A 35 1.75 75.26 -23.29
N ASN A 36 2.17 75.45 -24.55
CA ASN A 36 2.77 74.38 -25.37
C ASN A 36 4.15 73.95 -24.84
N VAL A 37 4.92 74.87 -24.25
CA VAL A 37 6.21 74.57 -23.60
C VAL A 37 6.00 73.75 -22.33
N GLY A 38 4.95 74.04 -21.56
CA GLY A 38 4.59 73.27 -20.36
C GLY A 38 4.20 71.83 -20.68
N ASN A 39 3.38 71.62 -21.72
CA ASN A 39 3.02 70.28 -22.19
C ASN A 39 4.24 69.50 -22.70
N ALA A 40 5.13 70.16 -23.46
CA ALA A 40 6.36 69.54 -23.95
C ALA A 40 7.29 69.08 -22.81
N MET A 41 7.36 69.82 -21.70
CA MET A 41 8.14 69.42 -20.51
C MET A 41 7.60 68.16 -19.84
N GLN A 42 6.27 68.00 -19.74
CA GLN A 42 5.66 66.78 -19.17
C GLN A 42 5.97 65.55 -20.03
N ILE A 43 5.91 65.69 -21.35
CA ILE A 43 6.28 64.60 -22.27
C ILE A 43 7.77 64.28 -22.17
N LEU A 44 8.62 65.30 -22.02
CA LEU A 44 10.06 65.13 -21.89
C LEU A 44 10.44 64.28 -20.67
N GLU A 45 9.78 64.45 -19.52
CA GLU A 45 9.96 63.58 -18.35
C GLU A 45 9.60 62.12 -18.66
N THR A 46 8.48 61.91 -19.35
CA THR A 46 8.02 60.56 -19.72
C THR A 46 8.97 59.88 -20.71
N LEU A 47 9.49 60.63 -21.70
CA LEU A 47 10.42 60.11 -22.71
C LEU A 47 11.79 59.75 -22.11
N ALA A 48 12.23 60.43 -21.05
CA ALA A 48 13.50 60.14 -20.39
C ALA A 48 13.53 58.70 -19.86
N ASP A 49 12.42 58.24 -19.26
CA ASP A 49 12.31 56.89 -18.73
C ASP A 49 12.14 55.85 -19.82
N ILE A 50 11.41 56.17 -20.90
CA ILE A 50 11.30 55.28 -22.06
C ILE A 50 12.64 55.11 -22.75
N GLY A 51 13.43 56.18 -22.90
CA GLY A 51 14.74 56.14 -23.54
C GLY A 51 15.76 55.26 -22.81
N LYS A 52 15.62 55.07 -21.48
CA LYS A 52 16.45 54.11 -20.70
C LYS A 52 16.13 52.66 -21.05
N VAL A 53 14.86 52.37 -21.34
CA VAL A 53 14.38 51.01 -21.66
C VAL A 53 14.55 50.71 -23.15
N LEU A 54 14.34 51.71 -24.01
CA LEU A 54 14.39 51.62 -25.47
C LEU A 54 15.41 52.64 -26.02
N PRO A 55 16.70 52.26 -26.16
CA PRO A 55 17.78 53.20 -26.48
C PRO A 55 17.61 53.97 -27.79
N PHE A 56 16.88 53.41 -28.77
CA PHE A 56 16.62 54.06 -30.06
C PHE A 56 15.57 55.19 -29.97
N VAL A 57 14.88 55.34 -28.83
CA VAL A 57 13.96 56.45 -28.53
C VAL A 57 14.67 57.63 -27.85
N ALA A 58 15.85 57.39 -27.25
CA ALA A 58 16.62 58.42 -26.56
C ALA A 58 16.95 59.69 -27.41
N PRO A 59 17.20 59.61 -28.73
CA PRO A 59 17.40 60.80 -29.54
C PRO A 59 16.22 61.77 -29.54
N ALA A 60 14.99 61.27 -29.57
CA ALA A 60 13.77 62.08 -29.54
C ALA A 60 13.66 62.92 -28.26
N PHE A 61 14.05 62.35 -27.11
CA PHE A 61 14.13 63.07 -25.83
C PHE A 61 15.13 64.23 -25.90
N VAL A 62 16.34 63.99 -26.41
CA VAL A 62 17.38 65.01 -26.50
C VAL A 62 16.95 66.14 -27.46
N LEU A 63 16.35 65.80 -28.60
CA LEU A 63 15.86 66.78 -29.57
C LEU A 63 14.71 67.62 -29.04
N LEU A 64 13.73 67.01 -28.38
CA LEU A 64 12.65 67.74 -27.72
C LEU A 64 13.20 68.70 -26.65
N LYS A 65 14.20 68.25 -25.87
CA LYS A 65 14.86 69.10 -24.88
C LYS A 65 15.50 70.33 -25.51
N VAL A 66 16.22 70.16 -26.62
CA VAL A 66 16.82 71.27 -27.35
C VAL A 66 15.75 72.25 -27.84
N ILE A 67 14.66 71.75 -28.42
CA ILE A 67 13.56 72.61 -28.91
C ILE A 67 12.92 73.38 -27.75
N VAL A 68 12.63 72.72 -26.63
CA VAL A 68 12.07 73.34 -25.43
C VAL A 68 13.02 74.41 -24.88
N ASP A 69 14.32 74.14 -24.82
CA ASP A 69 15.32 75.11 -24.34
C ASP A 69 15.45 76.33 -25.26
N LEU A 70 15.30 76.15 -26.58
CA LEU A 70 15.28 77.24 -27.55
C LEU A 70 14.02 78.11 -27.38
N GLU A 71 12.85 77.49 -27.25
CA GLU A 71 11.58 78.21 -27.09
C GLU A 71 11.46 78.90 -25.72
N LYS A 72 12.02 78.32 -24.65
CA LYS A 72 12.13 78.99 -23.34
C LYS A 72 12.97 80.26 -23.36
N ARG A 73 14.01 80.29 -24.20
CA ARG A 73 14.92 81.44 -24.33
C ARG A 73 14.38 82.51 -25.29
N ALA A 74 13.32 82.22 -26.04
CA ALA A 74 12.75 83.18 -26.97
C ALA A 74 12.07 84.34 -26.23
N GLN A 75 12.33 85.56 -26.68
CA GLN A 75 11.76 86.79 -26.09
C GLN A 75 10.33 87.09 -26.58
N ASP A 76 9.84 86.36 -27.58
CA ASP A 76 8.49 86.44 -28.16
C ASP A 76 7.92 85.06 -28.49
N VAL A 77 6.60 84.94 -28.34
CA VAL A 77 5.82 83.79 -28.80
C VAL A 77 5.58 83.93 -30.30
N ASP A 78 5.96 82.93 -31.08
CA ASP A 78 5.75 82.88 -32.52
C ASP A 78 4.80 81.72 -32.84
N ALA A 79 3.75 81.96 -33.63
CA ALA A 79 2.71 80.95 -33.86
C ALA A 79 3.25 79.74 -34.64
N LYS A 80 4.20 79.93 -35.57
CA LYS A 80 4.79 78.83 -36.36
C LYS A 80 5.65 77.91 -35.50
N CYS A 81 6.47 78.49 -34.61
CA CYS A 81 7.27 77.70 -33.67
C CYS A 81 6.39 76.99 -32.63
N SER A 82 5.33 77.65 -32.15
CA SER A 82 4.38 77.07 -31.20
C SER A 82 3.54 75.95 -31.82
N ASP A 83 3.11 76.09 -33.08
CA ASP A 83 2.41 75.05 -33.84
C ASP A 83 3.31 73.84 -34.09
N LEU A 84 4.55 74.07 -34.53
CA LEU A 84 5.51 73.00 -34.76
C LEU A 84 5.85 72.24 -33.46
N LEU A 85 6.03 72.96 -32.35
CA LEU A 85 6.22 72.34 -31.03
C LEU A 85 5.00 71.52 -30.60
N GLU A 86 3.77 71.99 -30.86
CA GLU A 86 2.53 71.27 -30.54
C GLU A 86 2.42 69.96 -31.35
N ARG A 87 2.71 70.00 -32.66
CA ARG A 87 2.75 68.80 -33.52
C ARG A 87 3.81 67.79 -33.06
N ILE A 88 4.99 68.27 -32.69
CA ILE A 88 6.09 67.44 -32.15
C ILE A 88 5.67 66.80 -30.82
N THR A 89 5.11 67.60 -29.92
CA THR A 89 4.63 67.16 -28.60
C THR A 89 3.54 66.09 -28.77
N PHE A 90 2.58 66.31 -29.67
CA PHE A 90 1.54 65.34 -30.01
C PHE A 90 2.14 64.02 -30.52
N MET A 91 3.03 64.07 -31.51
CA MET A 91 3.69 62.87 -32.06
C MET A 91 4.44 62.09 -30.98
N LEU A 92 5.19 62.78 -30.13
CA LEU A 92 5.99 62.16 -29.07
C LEU A 92 5.15 61.59 -27.91
N SER A 93 3.94 62.10 -27.71
CA SER A 93 3.01 61.59 -26.68
C SER A 93 2.61 60.12 -26.86
N HIS A 94 2.80 59.56 -28.05
CA HIS A 94 2.46 58.18 -28.38
C HIS A 94 3.59 57.17 -28.16
N LEU A 95 4.83 57.63 -28.00
CA LEU A 95 5.99 56.77 -27.75
C LEU A 95 5.91 55.89 -26.49
N PRO A 96 5.23 56.27 -25.39
CA PRO A 96 5.03 55.38 -24.24
C PRO A 96 4.33 54.07 -24.58
N ALA A 97 3.53 54.01 -25.64
CA ALA A 97 2.86 52.78 -26.07
C ALA A 97 3.85 51.65 -26.46
N LEU A 98 5.07 52.02 -26.90
CA LEU A 98 6.11 51.06 -27.29
C LEU A 98 6.54 50.11 -26.15
N GLN A 99 6.32 50.47 -24.88
CA GLN A 99 6.64 49.59 -23.76
C GLN A 99 5.71 48.37 -23.67
N LYS A 100 4.54 48.42 -24.31
CA LYS A 100 3.48 47.40 -24.20
C LYS A 100 3.28 46.60 -25.49
N VAL A 101 4.03 46.94 -26.55
CA VAL A 101 3.86 46.38 -27.90
C VAL A 101 5.18 45.76 -28.35
N GLU A 102 5.11 44.65 -29.08
CA GLU A 102 6.28 44.04 -29.69
C GLU A 102 6.85 44.95 -30.79
N ILE A 103 8.12 45.34 -30.67
CA ILE A 103 8.75 46.32 -31.56
C ILE A 103 9.19 45.61 -32.85
N MET A 104 8.45 45.82 -33.93
CA MET A 104 8.81 45.32 -35.25
C MET A 104 9.88 46.20 -35.93
N ALA A 105 10.61 45.65 -36.90
CA ALA A 105 11.60 46.39 -37.68
C ALA A 105 11.00 47.62 -38.40
N ALA A 106 9.76 47.51 -38.89
CA ALA A 106 9.02 48.61 -39.50
C ALA A 106 8.77 49.76 -38.50
N THR A 107 8.36 49.45 -37.26
CA THR A 107 8.16 50.43 -36.18
C THR A 107 9.47 51.15 -35.87
N ARG A 108 10.58 50.43 -35.82
CA ARG A 108 11.91 51.02 -35.60
C ARG A 108 12.28 52.02 -36.70
N GLN A 109 12.03 51.67 -37.96
CA GLN A 109 12.29 52.56 -39.10
C GLN A 109 11.41 53.82 -39.08
N VAL A 110 10.19 53.75 -38.54
CA VAL A 110 9.36 54.93 -38.30
C VAL A 110 9.98 55.84 -37.25
N ILE A 111 10.49 55.28 -36.15
CA ILE A 111 11.16 56.06 -35.09
C ILE A 111 12.45 56.72 -35.59
N ASP A 112 13.22 56.04 -36.44
CA ASP A 112 14.43 56.63 -37.03
C ASP A 112 14.07 57.83 -37.92
N ARG A 113 13.04 57.71 -38.78
CA ARG A 113 12.52 58.83 -39.57
C ARG A 113 11.95 59.97 -38.71
N MET A 114 11.30 59.65 -37.59
CA MET A 114 10.86 60.65 -36.62
C MET A 114 12.05 61.43 -36.04
N ASN A 115 13.14 60.74 -35.68
CA ASN A 115 14.35 61.39 -35.17
C ASN A 115 14.98 62.32 -36.21
N ASP A 116 14.93 61.96 -37.50
CA ASP A 116 15.35 62.83 -38.61
C ASP A 116 14.47 64.07 -38.73
N ALA A 117 13.15 63.90 -38.74
CA ALA A 117 12.21 65.03 -38.81
C ALA A 117 12.33 65.97 -37.59
N LEU A 118 12.57 65.43 -36.40
CA LEU A 118 12.82 66.21 -35.18
C LEU A 118 14.14 66.97 -35.22
N LYS A 119 15.20 66.38 -35.80
CA LYS A 119 16.48 67.08 -36.06
C LYS A 119 16.27 68.26 -36.99
N ASP A 120 15.52 68.07 -38.06
CA ASP A 120 15.20 69.14 -39.01
C ASP A 120 14.37 70.24 -38.36
N ALA A 121 13.36 69.88 -37.57
CA ALA A 121 12.55 70.84 -36.82
C ALA A 121 13.38 71.64 -35.80
N ALA A 122 14.23 70.97 -35.00
CA ALA A 122 15.12 71.63 -34.05
C ALA A 122 16.11 72.58 -34.74
N SER A 123 16.63 72.16 -35.90
CA SER A 123 17.55 72.96 -36.71
C SER A 123 16.86 74.18 -37.31
N LEU A 124 15.63 74.01 -37.81
CA LEU A 124 14.80 75.08 -38.35
C LEU A 124 14.41 76.10 -37.28
N ILE A 125 13.91 75.65 -36.13
CA ILE A 125 13.57 76.54 -35.00
C ILE A 125 14.80 77.30 -34.54
N SER A 126 15.95 76.62 -34.38
CA SER A 126 17.21 77.28 -34.00
C SER A 126 17.65 78.34 -35.02
N ALA A 127 17.61 78.02 -36.32
CA ALA A 127 18.00 78.94 -37.38
C ALA A 127 17.03 80.12 -37.52
N TYR A 128 15.73 79.86 -37.37
CA TYR A 128 14.67 80.87 -37.41
C TYR A 128 14.77 81.83 -36.21
N ARG A 129 14.95 81.31 -34.99
CA ARG A 129 15.08 82.13 -33.78
C ARG A 129 16.35 82.99 -33.76
N LYS A 130 17.39 82.63 -34.52
CA LYS A 130 18.59 83.46 -34.74
C LYS A 130 18.35 84.66 -35.67
N GLN A 131 17.32 84.63 -36.52
CA GLN A 131 16.94 85.79 -37.32
C GLN A 131 16.25 86.85 -36.45
N SER A 132 16.54 88.12 -36.70
CA SER A 132 15.83 89.27 -36.15
C SER A 132 14.35 89.22 -36.54
N ARG A 133 13.48 89.84 -35.72
CA ARG A 133 12.03 89.87 -35.97
C ARG A 133 11.70 90.40 -37.37
N VAL A 134 12.38 91.45 -37.81
CA VAL A 134 12.21 92.02 -39.17
C VAL A 134 12.57 91.00 -40.25
N ALA A 135 13.71 90.32 -40.13
CA ALA A 135 14.14 89.31 -41.10
C ALA A 135 13.22 88.08 -41.13
N ARG A 136 12.63 87.71 -39.99
CA ARG A 136 11.68 86.59 -39.89
C ARG A 136 10.39 86.83 -40.66
N ARG A 137 9.88 88.07 -40.65
CA ARG A 137 8.60 88.47 -41.27
C ARG A 137 8.73 88.73 -42.78
N LEU A 138 9.78 89.42 -43.21
CA LEU A 138 10.00 89.75 -44.63
C LEU A 138 10.40 88.55 -45.50
N LYS A 139 11.04 87.53 -44.90
CA LYS A 139 11.37 86.27 -45.59
C LYS A 139 10.15 85.36 -45.70
N ILE A 140 9.33 85.57 -46.72
CA ILE A 140 8.11 84.78 -46.96
C ILE A 140 8.44 83.27 -47.13
N SER A 141 9.63 82.93 -47.64
CA SER A 141 10.09 81.53 -47.80
C SER A 141 10.30 80.79 -46.47
N ASN A 142 10.37 81.49 -45.32
CA ASN A 142 10.37 80.83 -44.02
C ASN A 142 9.08 80.03 -43.81
N ARG A 143 7.93 80.54 -44.26
CA ARG A 143 6.65 79.83 -44.13
C ARG A 143 6.66 78.51 -44.87
N GLU A 144 7.13 78.49 -46.12
CA GLU A 144 7.25 77.26 -46.90
C GLU A 144 8.09 76.21 -46.18
N LYS A 145 9.18 76.63 -45.53
CA LYS A 145 10.05 75.74 -44.73
C LYS A 145 9.34 75.18 -43.50
N PHE A 146 8.55 75.99 -42.80
CA PHE A 146 7.71 75.51 -41.69
C PHE A 146 6.59 74.58 -42.18
N THR A 147 5.98 74.85 -43.34
CA THR A 147 5.00 73.95 -43.97
C THR A 147 5.61 72.59 -44.30
N THR A 148 6.76 72.56 -44.99
CA THR A 148 7.45 71.30 -45.32
C THR A 148 7.86 70.53 -44.07
N CYS A 149 8.34 71.23 -43.03
CA CYS A 149 8.70 70.60 -41.76
C CYS A 149 7.46 70.04 -41.03
N ALA A 150 6.36 70.79 -41.00
CA ALA A 150 5.10 70.33 -40.42
C ALA A 150 4.54 69.11 -41.15
N GLU A 151 4.60 69.07 -42.49
CA GLU A 151 4.21 67.91 -43.29
C GLU A 151 5.07 66.68 -42.98
N SER A 152 6.38 66.85 -42.81
CA SER A 152 7.30 65.77 -42.42
C SER A 152 6.95 65.20 -41.04
N ILE A 153 6.72 66.06 -40.04
CA ILE A 153 6.28 65.65 -38.70
C ILE A 153 4.92 64.96 -38.73
N ASN A 154 3.96 65.50 -39.48
CA ASN A 154 2.62 64.91 -39.63
C ASN A 154 2.68 63.52 -40.28
N GLY A 155 3.51 63.36 -41.32
CA GLY A 155 3.74 62.08 -41.99
C GLY A 155 4.31 61.04 -41.03
N CYS A 156 5.34 61.40 -40.27
CA CYS A 156 5.93 60.53 -39.26
C CYS A 156 4.93 60.15 -38.14
N CYS A 157 4.10 61.10 -37.71
CA CYS A 157 3.07 60.85 -36.70
C CYS A 157 2.00 59.88 -37.20
N ARG A 158 1.54 60.00 -38.46
CA ARG A 158 0.57 59.07 -39.05
C ARG A 158 1.15 57.65 -39.17
N ASP A 159 2.40 57.54 -39.62
CA ASP A 159 3.10 56.26 -39.71
C ASP A 159 3.27 55.61 -38.33
N LEU A 160 3.55 56.41 -37.29
CA LEU A 160 3.67 55.93 -35.91
C LEU A 160 2.32 55.40 -35.39
N LEU A 161 1.24 56.17 -35.55
CA LEU A 161 -0.10 55.76 -35.13
C LEU A 161 -0.56 54.48 -35.82
N MET A 162 -0.28 54.36 -37.12
CA MET A 162 -0.56 53.14 -37.90
C MET A 162 0.26 51.95 -37.40
N SER A 163 1.57 52.14 -37.15
CA SER A 163 2.43 51.07 -36.64
C SER A 163 2.06 50.61 -35.24
N LEU A 164 1.50 51.49 -34.42
CA LEU A 164 1.03 51.16 -33.06
C LEU A 164 -0.42 50.65 -33.03
N GLN A 165 -1.10 50.57 -34.19
CA GLN A 165 -2.52 50.22 -34.32
C GLN A 165 -3.45 51.09 -33.45
N ILE A 166 -3.07 52.36 -33.24
CA ILE A 166 -3.84 53.29 -32.43
C ILE A 166 -4.97 53.88 -33.28
N HIS A 167 -6.20 53.42 -33.07
CA HIS A 167 -7.40 54.00 -33.67
C HIS A 167 -7.89 55.19 -32.82
N GLN A 168 -7.48 56.42 -33.14
CA GLN A 168 -8.05 57.62 -32.53
C GLN A 168 -9.18 58.20 -33.39
N THR A 169 -10.32 58.51 -32.75
CA THR A 169 -11.54 58.99 -33.44
C THR A 169 -11.75 60.51 -33.38
N VAL A 170 -10.96 61.32 -32.63
CA VAL A 170 -11.30 62.75 -32.43
C VAL A 170 -10.11 63.76 -32.38
N GLN A 171 -8.83 63.37 -32.42
CA GLN A 171 -7.68 64.32 -32.25
C GLN A 171 -6.75 64.50 -33.47
N LEU A 172 -7.23 64.23 -34.69
CA LEU A 172 -6.41 64.45 -35.91
C LEU A 172 -6.32 65.92 -36.34
N ASP A 173 -7.06 66.84 -35.71
CA ASP A 173 -7.13 68.26 -36.13
C ASP A 173 -5.75 68.94 -36.15
N ILE A 174 -4.90 68.62 -35.15
CA ILE A 174 -3.51 69.09 -35.07
C ILE A 174 -2.68 68.63 -36.30
N LEU A 175 -2.98 67.46 -36.87
CA LEU A 175 -2.29 66.90 -38.03
C LEU A 175 -2.90 67.30 -39.39
N THR A 176 -4.01 68.03 -39.38
CA THR A 176 -4.74 68.45 -40.60
C THR A 176 -4.86 69.96 -40.75
N ARG A 177 -4.64 70.75 -39.69
CA ARG A 177 -4.66 72.22 -39.76
C ARG A 177 -3.46 72.78 -40.53
N ASP A 178 -3.66 73.89 -41.22
CA ASP A 178 -2.58 74.64 -41.88
C ASP A 178 -1.65 75.30 -40.86
N VAL A 179 -0.39 75.55 -41.26
CA VAL A 179 0.56 76.33 -40.43
C VAL A 179 0.01 77.74 -40.23
N PRO A 180 -0.08 78.25 -38.99
CA PRO A 180 -0.68 79.54 -38.69
C PRO A 180 0.07 80.70 -39.35
N ILE A 181 -0.67 81.77 -39.64
CA ILE A 181 -0.15 83.02 -40.19
C ILE A 181 -0.26 84.06 -39.08
N ASP A 182 0.86 84.66 -38.70
CA ASP A 182 0.83 85.79 -37.76
C ASP A 182 0.30 87.04 -38.47
N ASP A 183 -0.39 87.93 -37.76
CA ASP A 183 -0.87 89.21 -38.31
C ASP A 183 0.28 90.04 -38.93
N GLU A 184 1.48 89.94 -38.36
CA GLU A 184 2.71 90.56 -38.87
C GLU A 184 3.20 89.94 -40.19
N ASP A 185 2.95 88.64 -40.43
CA ASP A 185 3.27 87.99 -41.71
C ASP A 185 2.31 88.43 -42.82
N LEU A 186 1.03 88.64 -42.47
CA LEU A 186 0.04 89.21 -43.38
C LEU A 186 0.41 90.65 -43.73
N ALA A 187 0.82 91.45 -42.73
CA ALA A 187 1.31 92.80 -42.95
C ALA A 187 2.56 92.83 -43.86
N ALA A 188 3.50 91.90 -43.69
CA ALA A 188 4.66 91.77 -44.57
C ALA A 188 4.27 91.42 -46.02
N ARG A 189 3.30 90.52 -46.22
CA ARG A 189 2.77 90.19 -47.55
C ARG A 189 2.10 91.39 -48.21
N THR A 190 1.22 92.08 -47.49
CA THR A 190 0.54 93.28 -48.00
C THR A 190 1.55 94.40 -48.30
N PHE A 191 2.60 94.54 -47.49
CA PHE A 191 3.67 95.51 -47.73
C PHE A 191 4.44 95.19 -49.01
N VAL A 192 4.81 93.92 -49.25
CA VAL A 192 5.47 93.50 -50.50
C VAL A 192 4.56 93.67 -51.72
N GLU A 193 3.28 93.35 -51.60
CA GLU A 193 2.29 93.54 -52.67
C GLU A 193 2.11 95.03 -53.02
N ALA A 194 2.07 95.91 -52.02
CA ALA A 194 1.98 97.35 -52.23
C ALA A 194 3.21 97.97 -52.93
N HIS A 195 4.38 97.33 -52.83
CA HIS A 195 5.65 97.80 -53.39
C HIS A 195 6.09 97.03 -54.65
N GLY A 196 5.14 96.50 -55.43
CA GLY A 196 5.40 95.91 -56.75
C GLY A 196 5.54 94.38 -56.78
N GLY A 197 5.24 93.70 -55.66
CA GLY A 197 5.06 92.24 -55.62
C GLY A 197 6.34 91.39 -55.63
N SER A 198 7.52 92.00 -55.78
CA SER A 198 8.81 91.29 -55.73
C SER A 198 9.40 91.31 -54.32
N VAL A 199 9.39 90.15 -53.66
CA VAL A 199 9.96 89.95 -52.31
C VAL A 199 11.46 90.31 -52.29
N ASP A 200 12.19 89.91 -53.33
CA ASP A 200 13.63 90.16 -53.44
C ASP A 200 13.96 91.65 -53.57
N ALA A 201 13.13 92.44 -54.26
CA ALA A 201 13.34 93.87 -54.39
C ALA A 201 13.20 94.59 -53.04
N VAL A 202 12.22 94.19 -52.23
CA VAL A 202 11.99 94.76 -50.89
C VAL A 202 13.08 94.34 -49.90
N MET A 203 13.56 93.09 -49.95
CA MET A 203 14.56 92.58 -49.01
C MET A 203 15.96 93.17 -49.18
N HIS A 204 16.31 93.61 -50.39
CA HIS A 204 17.64 94.16 -50.71
C HIS A 204 17.70 95.69 -50.67
N ASP A 205 16.56 96.36 -50.48
CA ASP A 205 16.47 97.81 -50.33
C ASP A 205 16.41 98.22 -48.85
N ARG A 206 17.47 98.87 -48.36
CA ARG A 206 17.60 99.28 -46.96
C ARG A 206 16.52 100.29 -46.54
N GLU A 207 16.03 101.12 -47.46
CA GLU A 207 15.01 102.13 -47.15
C GLU A 207 13.63 101.49 -46.97
N LEU A 208 13.26 100.54 -47.85
CA LEU A 208 12.00 99.81 -47.77
C LEU A 208 11.93 98.89 -46.54
N VAL A 209 13.04 98.23 -46.17
CA VAL A 209 13.11 97.42 -44.93
C VAL A 209 12.96 98.29 -43.68
N LYS A 210 13.52 99.51 -43.69
CA LYS A 210 13.40 100.46 -42.57
C LYS A 210 11.97 101.01 -42.45
N GLU A 211 11.31 101.27 -43.57
CA GLU A 211 9.92 101.68 -43.61
C GLU A 211 9.00 100.58 -43.03
N PHE A 212 9.18 99.33 -43.45
CA PHE A 212 8.45 98.20 -42.90
C PHE A 212 8.67 98.05 -41.38
N ALA A 213 9.91 98.14 -40.91
CA ALA A 213 10.23 98.04 -39.49
C ALA A 213 9.57 99.17 -38.67
N GLN A 214 9.51 100.40 -39.20
CA GLN A 214 8.82 101.51 -38.54
C GLN A 214 7.30 101.31 -38.52
N GLN A 215 6.69 100.85 -39.62
CA GLN A 215 5.25 100.56 -39.71
C GLN A 215 4.80 99.48 -38.71
N GLN A 216 5.67 98.50 -38.45
CA GLN A 216 5.39 97.38 -37.53
C GLN A 216 5.97 97.60 -36.12
N HIS A 217 6.47 98.79 -35.81
CA HIS A 217 7.11 99.13 -34.52
C HIS A 217 8.26 98.17 -34.11
N LEU A 218 9.02 97.67 -35.09
CA LEU A 218 10.16 96.78 -34.90
C LEU A 218 11.48 97.56 -34.87
N VAL A 219 12.43 97.09 -34.04
CA VAL A 219 13.77 97.67 -33.95
C VAL A 219 14.62 97.21 -35.13
N MET A 220 15.23 98.16 -35.84
CA MET A 220 16.21 97.89 -36.89
C MET A 220 17.62 98.07 -36.31
N ASP A 221 18.42 97.01 -36.32
CA ASP A 221 19.87 97.05 -36.06
C ASP A 221 20.66 96.80 -37.36
N ASP A 222 21.97 97.05 -37.36
CA ASP A 222 22.81 96.88 -38.56
C ASP A 222 22.96 95.40 -38.99
N SER A 223 22.60 94.44 -38.13
CA SER A 223 22.66 93.00 -38.43
C SER A 223 21.45 92.48 -39.20
N VAL A 224 20.35 93.24 -39.24
CA VAL A 224 19.10 92.87 -39.95
C VAL A 224 19.36 92.65 -41.44
N MET A 225 20.14 93.52 -42.10
CA MET A 225 20.42 93.40 -43.53
C MET A 225 21.31 92.19 -43.85
N GLU A 226 22.29 91.88 -43.00
CA GLU A 226 23.12 90.67 -43.13
C GLU A 226 22.27 89.41 -42.96
N GLN A 227 21.35 89.42 -42.00
CA GLN A 227 20.43 88.29 -41.75
C GLN A 227 19.38 88.12 -42.85
N LEU A 228 18.97 89.20 -43.54
CA LEU A 228 18.11 89.13 -44.73
C LEU A 228 18.83 88.50 -45.92
N ASN A 229 20.14 88.74 -46.08
CA ASN A 229 20.95 88.12 -47.13
C ASN A 229 21.41 86.69 -46.78
N ALA A 230 21.38 86.28 -45.51
CA ALA A 230 21.78 84.94 -45.08
C ALA A 230 20.77 83.85 -45.50
N ASN A 231 21.23 82.79 -46.15
CA ASN A 231 20.39 81.64 -46.46
C ASN A 231 20.16 80.78 -45.21
N ILE A 232 18.91 80.71 -44.73
CA ILE A 232 18.56 79.89 -43.57
C ILE A 232 18.81 78.39 -43.81
N ALA A 233 18.86 77.93 -45.08
CA ALA A 233 19.18 76.53 -45.39
C ALA A 233 20.59 76.13 -44.94
N ASP A 234 21.57 77.01 -45.11
CA ASP A 234 22.96 76.74 -44.70
C ASP A 234 23.09 76.69 -43.17
N SER A 235 22.35 77.57 -42.46
CA SER A 235 22.29 77.57 -41.00
C SER A 235 21.56 76.33 -40.45
N VAL A 236 20.51 75.87 -41.14
CA VAL A 236 19.81 74.62 -40.81
C VAL A 236 20.74 73.43 -40.99
N GLN A 237 21.49 73.34 -42.09
CA GLN A 237 22.43 72.24 -42.34
C GLN A 237 23.56 72.21 -41.31
N GLN A 238 24.11 73.37 -40.93
CA GLN A 238 25.13 73.47 -39.88
C GLN A 238 24.59 73.06 -38.49
N ASN A 239 23.37 73.51 -38.15
CA ASN A 239 22.72 73.11 -36.91
C ASN A 239 22.39 71.61 -36.90
N HIS A 240 21.96 71.05 -38.03
CA HIS A 240 21.65 69.62 -38.18
C HIS A 240 22.90 68.77 -37.90
N ALA A 241 24.04 69.08 -38.52
CA ALA A 241 25.30 68.37 -38.29
C ALA A 241 25.76 68.45 -36.82
N ARG A 242 25.58 69.61 -36.18
CA ARG A 242 25.89 69.78 -34.75
C ARG A 242 24.98 68.93 -33.85
N LEU A 243 23.68 68.90 -34.13
CA LEU A 243 22.74 68.08 -33.38
C LEU A 243 23.02 66.59 -33.56
N GLU A 244 23.41 66.17 -34.75
CA GLU A 244 23.80 64.77 -35.01
C GLU A 244 25.01 64.34 -34.16
N SER A 245 26.01 65.21 -34.00
CA SER A 245 27.15 64.96 -33.11
C SER A 245 26.70 64.79 -31.65
N ILE A 246 25.84 65.67 -31.15
CA ILE A 246 25.32 65.62 -29.77
C ILE A 246 24.52 64.33 -29.53
N LEU A 247 23.78 63.86 -30.53
CA LEU A 247 22.99 62.64 -30.43
C LEU A 247 23.86 61.38 -30.35
N ARG A 248 24.92 61.28 -31.17
CA ARG A 248 25.83 60.12 -31.14
C ARG A 248 26.49 59.93 -29.78
N ASP A 249 26.89 61.03 -29.13
CA ASP A 249 27.54 60.99 -27.81
C ASP A 249 26.56 60.54 -26.71
N ASN A 250 25.31 61.05 -26.73
CA ASN A 250 24.31 60.73 -25.71
C ASN A 250 23.74 59.30 -25.82
N VAL A 251 23.51 58.81 -27.05
CA VAL A 251 23.02 57.44 -27.28
C VAL A 251 24.03 56.41 -26.80
N SER A 252 25.32 56.67 -27.02
CA SER A 252 26.41 55.80 -26.57
C SER A 252 26.45 55.66 -25.04
N SER A 253 26.18 56.75 -24.31
CA SER A 253 26.10 56.73 -22.83
C SER A 253 24.87 55.99 -22.32
N ALA A 254 23.69 56.20 -22.93
CA ALA A 254 22.45 55.57 -22.50
C ALA A 254 22.45 54.04 -22.67
N ILE A 255 23.08 53.54 -23.75
CA ILE A 255 23.24 52.10 -23.99
C ILE A 255 24.16 51.48 -22.92
N ALA A 256 25.26 52.16 -22.57
CA ALA A 256 26.22 51.67 -21.58
C ALA A 256 25.60 51.56 -20.17
N ASP A 257 24.81 52.56 -19.75
CA ASP A 257 24.15 52.55 -18.44
C ASP A 257 22.99 51.55 -18.37
N GLY A 258 22.22 51.40 -19.46
CA GLY A 258 21.15 50.39 -19.55
C GLY A 258 21.68 48.96 -19.43
N LEU A 259 22.79 48.65 -20.11
CA LEU A 259 23.46 47.34 -20.02
C LEU A 259 24.03 47.07 -18.62
N LYS A 260 24.54 48.11 -17.94
CA LYS A 260 25.10 47.99 -16.59
C LYS A 260 24.03 47.68 -15.54
N ASN A 261 22.85 48.30 -15.65
CA ASN A 261 21.73 48.02 -14.76
C ASN A 261 21.16 46.61 -14.98
N LEU A 262 21.02 46.17 -16.23
CA LEU A 262 20.56 44.82 -16.54
C LEU A 262 21.54 43.75 -16.01
N ALA A 263 22.85 43.99 -16.13
CA ALA A 263 23.87 43.12 -15.58
C ALA A 263 23.85 43.07 -14.03
N MET A 264 23.52 44.18 -13.36
CA MET A 264 23.36 44.22 -11.90
C MET A 264 22.12 43.44 -11.44
N GLU A 265 20.99 43.55 -12.15
CA GLU A 265 19.79 42.77 -11.85
C GLU A 265 20.00 41.28 -12.08
N MET A 266 20.68 40.88 -13.17
CA MET A 266 21.01 39.49 -13.43
C MET A 266 21.95 38.91 -12.36
N ASN A 267 22.98 39.66 -11.94
CA ASN A 267 23.85 39.24 -10.84
C ASN A 267 23.11 39.13 -9.50
N ALA A 268 22.14 40.02 -9.22
CA ALA A 268 21.32 39.94 -8.01
C ALA A 268 20.40 38.71 -8.00
N LEU A 269 19.83 38.34 -9.15
CA LEU A 269 19.03 37.13 -9.34
C LEU A 269 19.88 35.85 -9.24
N GLU A 270 21.11 35.85 -9.78
CA GLU A 270 22.04 34.73 -9.65
C GLU A 270 22.57 34.54 -8.21
N ALA A 271 22.65 35.62 -7.43
CA ALA A 271 23.04 35.59 -6.03
C ALA A 271 21.93 35.09 -5.09
N GLU A 272 20.68 34.93 -5.55
CA GLU A 272 19.62 34.36 -4.72
C GLU A 272 19.91 32.90 -4.36
N GLN A 273 19.65 32.56 -3.09
CA GLN A 273 19.78 31.18 -2.62
C GLN A 273 18.84 30.26 -3.41
N LYS A 274 19.42 29.25 -4.07
CA LYS A 274 18.68 28.18 -4.74
C LYS A 274 18.25 27.12 -3.72
N PHE A 275 16.96 26.84 -3.66
CA PHE A 275 16.36 25.76 -2.89
C PHE A 275 15.95 24.61 -3.82
N ILE A 276 15.77 23.41 -3.27
CA ILE A 276 15.21 22.27 -4.00
C ILE A 276 13.80 22.02 -3.47
N CYS A 277 12.82 21.94 -4.38
CA CYS A 277 11.44 21.67 -4.03
C CYS A 277 11.25 20.19 -3.70
N ILE A 278 10.87 19.85 -2.48
CA ILE A 278 10.63 18.48 -2.04
C ILE A 278 9.43 17.79 -2.74
N GLN A 279 8.56 18.55 -3.41
CA GLN A 279 7.31 18.05 -4.00
C GLN A 279 7.49 17.61 -5.45
N CYS A 280 8.39 18.28 -6.17
CA CYS A 280 8.64 18.07 -7.60
C CYS A 280 10.13 17.96 -7.97
N ASP A 281 11.02 18.01 -6.97
CA ASP A 281 12.49 17.95 -7.07
C ASP A 281 13.17 19.02 -7.95
N ASN A 282 12.42 20.03 -8.39
CA ASN A 282 12.97 21.15 -9.16
C ASN A 282 13.63 22.20 -8.25
N SER A 283 14.71 22.82 -8.73
CA SER A 283 15.32 23.95 -8.05
C SER A 283 14.49 25.22 -8.23
N PHE A 284 14.44 26.06 -7.21
CA PHE A 284 13.71 27.32 -7.22
C PHE A 284 14.38 28.37 -6.34
N THR A 285 14.07 29.64 -6.56
CA THR A 285 14.44 30.77 -5.71
C THR A 285 13.18 31.45 -5.16
N ASN A 286 13.30 32.31 -4.16
CA ASN A 286 12.12 33.01 -3.62
C ASN A 286 11.43 33.88 -4.68
N TYR A 287 12.20 34.51 -5.57
CA TYR A 287 11.66 35.30 -6.68
C TYR A 287 10.84 34.47 -7.67
N THR A 288 11.29 33.24 -7.95
CA THR A 288 10.61 32.33 -8.90
C THR A 288 9.47 31.52 -8.26
N ASN A 289 9.24 31.66 -6.96
CA ASN A 289 8.29 30.85 -6.19
C ASN A 289 6.85 31.37 -6.20
N GLY A 290 6.22 31.38 -7.36
CA GLY A 290 4.81 31.78 -7.50
C GLY A 290 3.79 30.73 -7.03
N PRO A 291 2.50 31.08 -6.84
CA PRO A 291 1.45 30.18 -6.36
C PRO A 291 1.16 28.94 -7.21
N LYS A 292 1.66 28.86 -8.45
CA LYS A 292 1.51 27.72 -9.37
C LYS A 292 2.85 27.21 -9.92
N ALA A 293 3.97 27.61 -9.31
CA ALA A 293 5.32 27.28 -9.79
C ALA A 293 5.63 25.78 -9.68
N CYS A 294 5.14 25.13 -8.62
CA CYS A 294 5.27 23.70 -8.40
C CYS A 294 4.07 22.94 -8.96
N SER A 295 4.33 21.82 -9.62
CA SER A 295 3.30 20.84 -10.02
C SER A 295 3.69 19.45 -9.52
N PHE A 296 2.75 18.75 -8.90
CA PHE A 296 3.01 17.42 -8.31
C PHE A 296 1.74 16.57 -8.19
N HIS A 297 1.93 15.29 -7.86
CA HIS A 297 0.83 14.38 -7.50
C HIS A 297 0.62 14.35 -6.00
N ARG A 298 -0.66 14.37 -5.58
CA ARG A 298 -1.02 14.26 -4.16
C ARG A 298 -0.69 12.88 -3.57
N ALA A 299 -0.70 11.82 -4.37
CA ALA A 299 -0.42 10.45 -3.95
C ALA A 299 0.87 9.91 -4.59
N GLN A 300 1.45 8.88 -3.97
CA GLN A 300 2.56 8.13 -4.55
C GLN A 300 2.08 7.32 -5.77
N TYR A 301 2.94 7.15 -6.76
CA TYR A 301 2.69 6.25 -7.89
C TYR A 301 2.50 4.80 -7.39
N ASP A 302 1.41 4.15 -7.78
CA ASP A 302 1.19 2.74 -7.49
C ASP A 302 1.73 1.88 -8.63
N SER A 303 2.79 1.13 -8.35
CA SER A 303 3.43 0.25 -9.32
C SER A 303 2.54 -0.93 -9.75
N TRP A 304 1.61 -1.37 -8.91
CA TRP A 304 0.72 -2.50 -9.21
C TRP A 304 -0.37 -2.10 -10.19
N SER A 305 -1.05 -0.99 -9.92
CA SER A 305 -2.10 -0.45 -10.81
C SER A 305 -1.55 0.43 -11.94
N LYS A 306 -0.23 0.71 -11.94
CA LYS A 306 0.50 1.54 -12.92
C LYS A 306 -0.07 2.96 -13.08
N GLN A 307 -0.71 3.49 -12.04
CA GLN A 307 -1.37 4.80 -12.07
C GLN A 307 -1.19 5.54 -10.74
N PHE A 308 -1.41 6.86 -10.76
CA PHE A 308 -1.47 7.66 -9.54
C PHE A 308 -2.86 7.56 -8.89
N PRO A 309 -3.01 7.06 -7.65
CA PRO A 309 -4.32 6.87 -7.01
C PRO A 309 -5.13 8.14 -6.77
N CYS A 310 -4.52 9.33 -6.91
CA CYS A 310 -5.19 10.62 -6.73
C CYS A 310 -6.00 11.07 -7.95
N CYS A 311 -5.60 10.69 -9.16
CA CYS A 311 -6.21 11.19 -10.40
C CYS A 311 -6.16 10.21 -11.58
N SER A 312 -5.49 9.07 -11.44
CA SER A 312 -5.26 8.06 -12.49
C SER A 312 -4.55 8.56 -13.74
N THR A 313 -4.01 9.78 -13.75
CA THR A 313 -3.28 10.37 -14.88
C THR A 313 -1.78 10.43 -14.61
N ALA A 314 -0.98 10.42 -15.68
CA ALA A 314 0.45 10.67 -15.59
C ALA A 314 0.75 12.14 -15.24
N HIS A 315 -0.06 13.09 -15.74
CA HIS A 315 0.12 14.51 -15.50
C HIS A 315 -0.18 14.91 -14.05
N PRO A 316 0.62 15.81 -13.44
CA PRO A 316 0.39 16.32 -12.09
C PRO A 316 -1.03 16.86 -11.88
N CYS A 317 -1.64 16.52 -10.74
CA CYS A 317 -3.01 16.93 -10.40
C CYS A 317 -3.08 18.08 -9.38
N GLN A 318 -1.94 18.56 -8.88
CA GLN A 318 -1.87 19.66 -7.92
C GLN A 318 -0.84 20.70 -8.37
N PHE A 319 -1.14 21.96 -8.10
CA PHE A 319 -0.29 23.11 -8.42
C PHE A 319 -0.19 24.02 -7.18
N GLY A 320 1.01 24.54 -6.90
CA GLY A 320 1.28 25.31 -5.71
C GLY A 320 2.59 26.10 -5.80
N ALA A 321 2.95 26.78 -4.71
CA ALA A 321 4.32 27.27 -4.53
C ALA A 321 5.27 26.09 -4.21
N HIS A 322 6.52 26.17 -4.66
CA HIS A 322 7.61 25.28 -4.28
C HIS A 322 7.93 25.35 -2.79
N ARG A 323 8.45 24.23 -2.28
CA ARG A 323 8.62 24.02 -0.84
C ARG A 323 9.94 23.32 -0.55
N ALA A 324 10.76 23.93 0.30
CA ALA A 324 12.08 23.40 0.64
C ALA A 324 12.08 22.43 1.84
N LYS A 325 10.98 22.34 2.60
CA LYS A 325 10.90 21.53 3.84
C LYS A 325 9.67 20.63 3.86
N HIS A 326 9.87 19.37 4.24
CA HIS A 326 8.78 18.41 4.45
C HIS A 326 7.87 18.90 5.56
N HIS A 327 6.56 18.88 5.30
CA HIS A 327 5.60 19.27 6.31
C HIS A 327 4.27 18.53 6.14
N CYS A 328 3.46 18.54 7.20
CA CYS A 328 2.17 17.87 7.24
C CYS A 328 1.02 18.63 6.56
N ASP A 329 1.15 19.95 6.33
CA ASP A 329 0.01 20.78 5.93
C ASP A 329 -0.43 20.59 4.47
N TYR A 330 0.39 19.94 3.63
CA TYR A 330 0.02 19.51 2.28
C TYR A 330 0.53 18.09 2.00
N PRO A 331 -0.35 17.15 1.58
CA PRO A 331 0.07 15.82 1.13
C PRO A 331 0.63 15.85 -0.30
N TYR A 332 1.73 15.15 -0.54
CA TYR A 332 2.33 14.95 -1.87
C TYR A 332 3.00 13.59 -1.97
N GLY A 333 3.11 13.04 -3.18
CA GLY A 333 3.47 11.63 -3.39
C GLY A 333 4.79 11.20 -2.75
N ALA A 334 5.85 11.99 -2.90
CA ALA A 334 7.18 11.68 -2.33
C ALA A 334 7.24 11.74 -0.80
N PHE A 335 6.25 12.36 -0.14
CA PHE A 335 6.18 12.43 1.32
C PHE A 335 5.92 11.07 1.98
N PHE A 336 5.02 10.26 1.40
CA PHE A 336 4.58 9.01 2.02
C PHE A 336 5.69 7.95 2.12
N PRO A 337 6.52 7.72 1.09
CA PRO A 337 7.71 6.89 1.21
C PRO A 337 8.65 7.34 2.33
N ARG A 338 8.86 8.66 2.46
CA ARG A 338 9.70 9.21 3.54
C ARG A 338 9.10 8.92 4.92
N ALA A 339 7.81 9.17 5.11
CA ALA A 339 7.16 8.90 6.39
C ALA A 339 7.13 7.40 6.73
N GLN A 340 6.94 6.52 5.73
CA GLN A 340 7.01 5.07 5.89
C GLN A 340 8.42 4.60 6.24
N ALA A 341 9.46 5.18 5.60
CA ALA A 341 10.86 4.90 5.91
C ALA A 341 11.24 5.24 7.35
N VAL A 342 10.48 6.12 8.01
CA VAL A 342 10.60 6.40 9.45
C VAL A 342 9.72 5.47 10.28
N ASN A 343 8.43 5.32 9.96
CA ASN A 343 7.45 4.67 10.85
C ASN A 343 7.45 3.13 10.84
N ASN A 344 7.95 2.50 9.77
CA ASN A 344 7.84 1.05 9.58
C ASN A 344 9.06 0.26 10.05
N TYR A 345 10.05 0.92 10.66
CA TYR A 345 11.30 0.30 11.10
C TYR A 345 11.56 0.59 12.59
N ILE A 346 12.28 -0.31 13.24
CA ILE A 346 12.55 -0.27 14.69
C ILE A 346 13.84 0.52 14.99
N ASP A 347 14.73 0.69 14.00
CA ASP A 347 16.02 1.40 14.16
C ASP A 347 15.95 2.90 13.83
N THR A 348 14.79 3.37 13.35
CA THR A 348 14.59 4.74 12.84
C THR A 348 13.94 5.67 13.86
N ASN A 349 13.10 5.14 14.74
CA ASN A 349 12.47 5.90 15.81
C ASN A 349 12.30 5.04 17.06
N GLU A 350 12.17 5.71 18.20
CA GLU A 350 11.70 5.11 19.45
C GLU A 350 10.34 5.73 19.80
N LYS A 351 9.30 4.91 19.93
CA LYS A 351 7.99 5.37 20.41
C LYS A 351 8.02 5.43 21.93
N TRP A 352 7.90 6.63 22.50
CA TRP A 352 7.75 6.78 23.95
C TRP A 352 6.33 6.46 24.38
N ALA A 353 5.33 7.05 23.72
CA ALA A 353 3.92 6.78 23.98
C ALA A 353 3.17 6.53 22.67
N GLU A 354 2.29 5.52 22.69
CA GLU A 354 1.43 5.12 21.57
C GLU A 354 0.02 4.83 22.09
N VAL A 355 -0.98 5.29 21.36
CA VAL A 355 -2.39 4.93 21.53
C VAL A 355 -2.94 4.51 20.17
N GLU A 356 -3.63 3.37 20.14
CA GLU A 356 -4.22 2.79 18.93
C GLU A 356 -5.58 2.19 19.26
N ASP A 357 -6.61 2.59 18.52
CA ASP A 357 -7.97 2.09 18.69
C ASP A 357 -8.56 1.78 17.32
N THR A 358 -9.14 0.58 17.16
CA THR A 358 -9.67 0.09 15.90
C THR A 358 -11.18 0.00 15.95
N ASN A 359 -11.83 0.58 14.95
CA ASN A 359 -13.26 0.46 14.73
C ASN A 359 -13.59 -1.00 14.37
N LEU A 360 -14.34 -1.68 15.25
CA LEU A 360 -14.69 -3.09 15.10
C LEU A 360 -15.74 -3.35 14.00
N GLU A 361 -16.37 -2.30 13.45
CA GLU A 361 -17.30 -2.39 12.32
C GLU A 361 -16.59 -2.15 10.97
N THR A 362 -15.77 -1.10 10.85
CA THR A 362 -15.13 -0.71 9.57
C THR A 362 -13.69 -1.17 9.40
N ASP A 363 -13.05 -1.66 10.47
CA ASP A 363 -11.62 -1.96 10.54
C ASP A 363 -10.68 -0.75 10.43
N ASP A 364 -11.21 0.47 10.47
CA ASP A 364 -10.41 1.69 10.49
C ASP A 364 -9.73 1.88 11.84
N THR A 365 -8.46 2.28 11.82
CA THR A 365 -7.66 2.47 13.03
C THR A 365 -7.38 3.96 13.24
N GLN A 366 -7.74 4.46 14.42
CA GLN A 366 -7.31 5.74 14.94
C GLN A 366 -6.05 5.52 15.78
N LYS A 367 -4.98 6.26 15.48
CA LYS A 367 -3.71 6.12 16.20
C LYS A 367 -2.99 7.44 16.39
N ALA A 368 -2.25 7.55 17.49
CA ALA A 368 -1.35 8.67 17.74
C ALA A 368 -0.11 8.18 18.48
N THR A 369 1.05 8.72 18.12
CA THR A 369 2.34 8.37 18.70
C THR A 369 3.20 9.60 18.95
N VAL A 370 3.97 9.55 20.03
CA VAL A 370 5.01 10.53 20.38
C VAL A 370 6.28 9.75 20.70
N GLY A 371 7.41 10.20 20.16
CA GLY A 371 8.67 9.51 20.31
C GLY A 371 9.88 10.31 19.89
N GLN A 372 11.03 9.65 19.80
CA GLN A 372 12.27 10.22 19.28
C GLN A 372 12.55 9.73 17.87
N LEU A 373 12.98 10.64 16.99
CA LEU A 373 13.54 10.28 15.70
C LEU A 373 15.05 9.99 15.86
N PHE A 374 15.49 8.82 15.40
CA PHE A 374 16.91 8.46 15.34
C PHE A 374 17.49 8.54 13.93
N ARG A 375 16.74 8.15 12.90
CA ARG A 375 17.19 8.12 11.51
C ARG A 375 16.02 8.39 10.56
N TRP A 376 16.28 9.02 9.42
CA TRP A 376 15.27 9.28 8.39
C TRP A 376 14.90 8.04 7.54
N LYS A 377 15.75 7.02 7.55
CA LYS A 377 15.55 5.73 6.87
C LYS A 377 16.32 4.65 7.60
N THR A 378 15.87 3.39 7.50
CA THR A 378 16.59 2.25 8.07
C THR A 378 18.02 2.20 7.53
N ARG A 379 19.00 1.91 8.40
CA ARG A 379 20.44 1.91 8.08
C ARG A 379 21.01 3.23 7.51
N GLY A 380 20.26 4.33 7.50
CA GLY A 380 20.78 5.67 7.15
C GLY A 380 21.54 6.31 8.31
N ASP A 381 22.07 7.53 8.17
CA ASP A 381 22.77 8.21 9.27
C ASP A 381 21.86 8.59 10.43
N ARG A 382 22.44 8.75 11.62
CA ARG A 382 21.71 9.27 12.78
C ARG A 382 21.45 10.76 12.61
N VAL A 383 20.32 11.24 13.11
CA VAL A 383 20.07 12.68 13.20
C VAL A 383 21.09 13.32 14.14
N GLU A 384 21.62 14.49 13.75
CA GLU A 384 22.69 15.18 14.48
C GLU A 384 22.24 15.67 15.87
N GLU A 385 20.99 16.13 15.97
CA GLU A 385 20.38 16.63 17.20
C GLU A 385 19.15 15.81 17.61
N ASN A 386 18.87 15.78 18.91
CA ASN A 386 17.69 15.09 19.44
C ASN A 386 16.43 15.73 18.85
N THR A 387 15.65 14.91 18.14
CA THR A 387 14.47 15.37 17.42
C THR A 387 13.25 14.61 17.91
N LEU A 388 12.26 15.35 18.40
CA LEU A 388 10.96 14.82 18.80
C LEU A 388 10.15 14.48 17.54
N LEU A 389 9.48 13.34 17.53
CA LEU A 389 8.56 12.91 16.47
C LEU A 389 7.14 12.80 17.01
N VAL A 390 6.19 13.46 16.35
CA VAL A 390 4.76 13.35 16.65
C VAL A 390 4.02 12.88 15.40
N THR A 391 3.31 11.77 15.52
CA THR A 391 2.46 11.23 14.44
C THR A 391 1.03 11.08 14.94
N VAL A 392 0.06 11.57 14.17
CA VAL A 392 -1.38 11.44 14.47
C VAL A 392 -2.11 10.99 13.20
N GLY A 393 -2.96 9.98 13.32
CA GLY A 393 -3.72 9.41 12.23
C GLY A 393 -2.91 8.50 11.29
N ARG A 394 -3.54 8.12 10.18
CA ARG A 394 -2.93 7.29 9.14
C ARG A 394 -2.26 8.19 8.11
N VAL A 395 -0.92 8.18 8.07
CA VAL A 395 -0.11 9.00 7.15
C VAL A 395 -0.26 8.52 5.71
N TRP A 396 -1.31 9.00 5.05
CA TRP A 396 -1.67 8.65 3.67
C TRP A 396 -2.60 9.69 3.06
N TYR A 397 -2.55 9.86 1.73
CA TYR A 397 -3.16 11.03 1.06
C TYR A 397 -4.67 11.20 1.23
N LYS A 398 -5.41 10.10 1.49
CA LYS A 398 -6.87 10.10 1.69
C LYS A 398 -7.29 10.46 3.10
N TYR A 399 -6.42 10.29 4.09
CA TYR A 399 -6.78 10.44 5.49
C TYR A 399 -6.19 11.72 6.07
N PRO A 400 -6.88 12.41 7.00
CA PRO A 400 -6.28 13.46 7.79
C PRO A 400 -5.14 12.88 8.64
N TYR A 401 -3.96 13.49 8.59
CA TYR A 401 -2.82 13.05 9.39
C TYR A 401 -1.94 14.22 9.82
N TYR A 402 -1.18 13.98 10.87
CA TYR A 402 -0.05 14.80 11.29
C TYR A 402 1.19 13.92 11.33
N PHE A 403 2.26 14.40 10.73
CA PHE A 403 3.58 13.78 10.84
C PHE A 403 4.58 14.92 10.81
N ASN A 404 5.11 15.25 11.98
CA ASN A 404 6.05 16.34 12.10
C ASN A 404 7.12 16.05 13.15
N THR A 405 8.24 16.73 12.99
CA THR A 405 9.41 16.61 13.85
C THR A 405 9.75 17.96 14.46
N PHE A 406 10.26 17.96 15.68
CA PHE A 406 10.60 19.19 16.39
C PHE A 406 11.99 19.11 17.02
N THR A 407 12.80 20.12 16.75
CA THR A 407 14.09 20.35 17.42
C THR A 407 13.90 21.18 18.70
N ALA A 408 14.91 21.25 19.56
CA ALA A 408 14.80 22.00 20.82
C ALA A 408 14.48 23.48 20.58
N LYS A 409 15.14 24.07 19.57
CA LYS A 409 14.92 25.46 19.15
C LYS A 409 13.50 25.69 18.64
N GLU A 410 12.97 24.77 17.82
CA GLU A 410 11.60 24.86 17.31
C GLU A 410 10.57 24.75 18.44
N LEU A 411 10.79 23.85 19.41
CA LEU A 411 9.92 23.73 20.58
C LEU A 411 9.93 24.97 21.47
N GLU A 412 11.07 25.65 21.63
CA GLU A 412 11.14 26.92 22.37
C GLU A 412 10.31 28.01 21.71
N ASP A 413 10.37 28.13 20.38
CA ASP A 413 9.59 29.13 19.64
C ASP A 413 8.09 28.80 19.63
N ILE A 414 7.73 27.52 19.47
CA ILE A 414 6.34 27.06 19.63
C ILE A 414 5.84 27.36 21.04
N THR A 415 6.66 27.14 22.06
CA THR A 415 6.28 27.41 23.46
C THR A 415 5.95 28.89 23.68
N LYS A 416 6.70 29.82 23.08
CA LYS A 416 6.38 31.26 23.15
C LYS A 416 5.02 31.56 22.50
N SER A 417 4.76 30.98 21.33
CA SER A 417 3.49 31.16 20.60
C SER A 417 2.29 30.56 21.35
N VAL A 418 2.44 29.34 21.89
CA VAL A 418 1.40 28.64 22.66
C VAL A 418 1.12 29.36 23.97
N ARG A 419 2.14 29.91 24.64
CA ARG A 419 1.98 30.70 25.86
C ARG A 419 1.11 31.95 25.64
N LEU A 420 1.24 32.60 24.48
CA LEU A 420 0.46 33.78 24.10
C LEU A 420 -0.96 33.40 23.65
N SER A 421 -1.09 32.41 22.75
CA SER A 421 -2.37 32.06 22.13
C SER A 421 -3.25 31.12 22.97
N ARG A 422 -2.66 30.44 23.96
CA ARG A 422 -3.28 29.35 24.75
C ARG A 422 -3.83 28.19 23.91
N ARG A 423 -3.47 28.09 22.63
CA ARG A 423 -3.88 26.99 21.75
C ARG A 423 -3.00 25.77 22.00
N THR A 424 -3.58 24.72 22.58
CA THR A 424 -2.88 23.47 22.92
C THR A 424 -2.98 22.40 21.84
N LEU A 425 -3.98 22.47 20.97
CA LEU A 425 -4.21 21.46 19.94
C LEU A 425 -3.04 21.40 18.94
N ILE A 426 -2.40 20.24 18.81
CA ILE A 426 -1.41 19.97 17.76
C ILE A 426 -2.15 19.56 16.49
N PHE A 427 -2.95 18.50 16.58
CA PHE A 427 -3.74 17.99 15.48
C PHE A 427 -4.87 17.08 15.95
N ARG A 428 -5.98 17.09 15.21
CA ARG A 428 -7.11 16.16 15.41
C ARG A 428 -7.57 15.65 14.03
N THR A 429 -7.74 14.33 13.89
CA THR A 429 -8.11 13.72 12.59
C THR A 429 -9.55 14.00 12.17
N SER A 430 -10.47 14.16 13.12
CA SER A 430 -11.90 14.37 12.87
C SER A 430 -12.51 15.29 13.92
N LYS A 431 -13.54 16.04 13.55
CA LYS A 431 -14.33 16.83 14.50
C LYS A 431 -15.34 15.98 15.29
N ASP A 432 -15.58 14.75 14.86
CA ASP A 432 -16.46 13.82 15.56
C ASP A 432 -15.84 13.42 16.91
N GLU A 433 -16.65 13.44 17.97
CA GLU A 433 -16.26 13.00 19.32
C GLU A 433 -16.41 11.49 19.51
N ASN A 434 -17.00 10.79 18.53
CA ASN A 434 -17.10 9.34 18.54
C ASN A 434 -15.90 8.68 17.87
N GLU A 435 -15.25 9.33 16.90
CA GLU A 435 -14.12 8.75 16.18
C GLU A 435 -13.06 9.80 15.86
N TYR A 436 -11.88 9.68 16.48
CA TYR A 436 -10.75 10.59 16.27
C TYR A 436 -9.42 10.03 16.79
N ALA A 437 -8.33 10.58 16.26
CA ALA A 437 -7.02 10.60 16.87
C ALA A 437 -6.59 12.05 17.11
N LEU A 438 -5.94 12.31 18.24
CA LEU A 438 -5.69 13.64 18.76
C LEU A 438 -4.32 13.70 19.42
N ALA A 439 -3.61 14.82 19.23
CA ALA A 439 -2.46 15.20 20.05
C ALA A 439 -2.58 16.66 20.51
N GLU A 440 -2.23 16.91 21.77
CA GLU A 440 -2.31 18.22 22.41
C GLU A 440 -1.09 18.49 23.28
N TRP A 441 -0.62 19.75 23.28
CA TRP A 441 0.38 20.23 24.22
C TRP A 441 -0.21 20.31 25.64
N ILE A 442 0.57 19.87 26.62
CA ILE A 442 0.27 20.06 28.03
C ILE A 442 1.07 21.25 28.52
N LEU A 443 0.39 22.18 29.18
CA LEU A 443 1.00 23.41 29.69
C LEU A 443 1.15 23.35 31.21
N SER A 444 2.27 23.87 31.71
CA SER A 444 2.43 24.22 33.11
C SER A 444 1.52 25.40 33.49
N ILE A 445 1.42 25.67 34.79
CA ILE A 445 0.78 26.89 35.33
C ILE A 445 1.40 28.16 34.73
N SER A 446 2.71 28.15 34.46
CA SER A 446 3.43 29.26 33.80
C SER A 446 3.16 29.40 32.30
N GLY A 447 2.40 28.47 31.70
CA GLY A 447 2.08 28.41 30.28
C GLY A 447 3.20 27.83 29.39
N LYS A 448 4.22 27.21 29.99
CA LYS A 448 5.31 26.52 29.26
C LYS A 448 4.85 25.11 28.91
N ILE A 449 5.23 24.59 27.74
CA ILE A 449 4.95 23.20 27.37
C ILE A 449 5.74 22.26 28.30
N THR A 450 5.07 21.26 28.86
CA THR A 450 5.66 20.25 29.77
C THR A 450 5.48 18.82 29.26
N GLY A 451 4.66 18.60 28.24
CA GLY A 451 4.33 17.27 27.75
C GLY A 451 3.39 17.31 26.55
N ILE A 452 3.08 16.10 26.06
CA ILE A 452 2.10 15.87 25.01
C ILE A 452 1.07 14.86 25.50
N ARG A 453 -0.21 15.19 25.35
CA ARG A 453 -1.32 14.25 25.51
C ARG A 453 -1.68 13.69 24.15
N ILE A 454 -1.70 12.37 24.02
CA ILE A 454 -2.20 11.67 22.84
C ILE A 454 -3.50 10.94 23.19
N SER A 455 -4.46 10.97 22.27
CA SER A 455 -5.73 10.27 22.41
C SER A 455 -6.12 9.56 21.12
N ALA A 456 -6.72 8.38 21.22
CA ALA A 456 -7.37 7.67 20.12
C ALA A 456 -8.72 7.14 20.58
N LYS A 457 -9.74 7.29 19.74
CA LYS A 457 -11.09 6.78 19.98
C LYS A 457 -11.67 6.28 18.67
N SER A 458 -12.11 5.03 18.64
CA SER A 458 -12.94 4.49 17.57
C SER A 458 -14.42 4.61 17.90
N ALA A 459 -15.29 4.63 16.88
CA ALA A 459 -16.75 4.70 17.09
C ALA A 459 -17.30 3.52 17.92
N THR A 460 -16.60 2.39 17.93
CA THR A 460 -16.97 1.18 18.67
C THR A 460 -16.46 1.16 20.12
N SER A 461 -15.64 2.15 20.50
CA SER A 461 -15.08 2.27 21.84
C SER A 461 -15.88 3.24 22.71
N VAL A 462 -16.18 2.80 23.95
CA VAL A 462 -16.92 3.63 24.91
C VAL A 462 -16.10 4.84 25.35
N ASN A 463 -14.82 4.62 25.65
CA ASN A 463 -13.90 5.66 26.14
C ASN A 463 -12.70 5.78 25.20
N PRO A 464 -12.14 7.00 25.05
CA PRO A 464 -10.88 7.19 24.35
C PRO A 464 -9.72 6.56 25.13
N TRP A 465 -8.73 6.02 24.41
CA TRP A 465 -7.43 5.69 24.99
C TRP A 465 -6.60 6.98 25.08
N VAL A 466 -6.20 7.37 26.29
CA VAL A 466 -5.46 8.61 26.55
C VAL A 466 -4.17 8.32 27.30
N ARG A 467 -3.05 8.81 26.74
CA ARG A 467 -1.73 8.79 27.37
C ARG A 467 -1.10 10.17 27.38
N VAL A 468 -0.33 10.43 28.43
CA VAL A 468 0.40 11.68 28.63
C VAL A 468 1.89 11.38 28.71
N CYS A 469 2.66 11.99 27.82
CA CYS A 469 4.11 11.88 27.74
C CYS A 469 4.77 13.20 28.18
N PRO A 470 5.39 13.26 29.37
CA PRO A 470 6.20 14.40 29.78
C PRO A 470 7.44 14.54 28.88
N ILE A 471 7.76 15.77 28.46
CA ILE A 471 8.94 16.08 27.63
C ILE A 471 9.77 17.20 28.25
N ASP A 472 11.08 17.14 28.06
CA ASP A 472 11.99 18.26 28.31
C ASP A 472 12.27 18.97 26.98
N LEU A 473 11.90 20.25 26.92
CA LEU A 473 12.03 21.09 25.72
C LEU A 473 13.49 21.37 25.36
N SER A 474 14.38 21.43 26.35
CA SER A 474 15.80 21.79 26.13
C SER A 474 16.58 20.65 25.49
N THR A 475 16.22 19.41 25.83
CA THR A 475 16.92 18.21 25.35
C THR A 475 16.16 17.43 24.29
N CYS A 476 14.88 17.76 24.06
CA CYS A 476 13.94 16.99 23.22
C CYS A 476 13.88 15.51 23.63
N LYS A 477 13.86 15.24 24.94
CA LYS A 477 13.78 13.88 25.50
C LYS A 477 12.60 13.71 26.43
N LYS A 478 12.22 12.45 26.69
CA LYS A 478 11.26 12.09 27.72
C LYS A 478 11.77 12.55 29.09
N SER A 479 10.96 13.33 29.82
CA SER A 479 11.34 13.90 31.12
C SER A 479 10.80 13.15 32.35
N GLY A 480 9.92 12.16 32.15
CA GLY A 480 9.34 11.37 33.23
C GLY A 480 8.57 10.14 32.73
N ASP A 481 7.84 9.49 33.64
CA ASP A 481 7.03 8.32 33.30
C ASP A 481 5.77 8.70 32.53
N ILE A 482 5.32 7.77 31.68
CA ILE A 482 4.13 7.95 30.85
C ILE A 482 2.91 7.67 31.70
N LEU A 483 1.98 8.62 31.75
CA LEU A 483 0.75 8.51 32.52
C LEU A 483 -0.37 8.06 31.59
N THR A 484 -0.95 6.88 31.84
CA THR A 484 -2.16 6.42 31.14
C THR A 484 -3.38 6.92 31.91
N THR A 485 -4.15 7.83 31.33
CA THR A 485 -5.31 8.46 31.99
C THR A 485 -6.61 7.71 31.73
N SER A 486 -6.69 7.03 30.59
CA SER A 486 -7.83 6.21 30.19
C SER A 486 -7.32 5.14 29.24
N GLU A 487 -7.81 3.91 29.38
CA GLU A 487 -7.53 2.80 28.46
C GLU A 487 -8.77 2.59 27.59
N GLY A 488 -8.65 2.90 26.30
CA GLY A 488 -9.73 2.75 25.32
C GLY A 488 -9.78 1.34 24.72
N GLY A 489 -10.59 1.15 23.68
CA GLY A 489 -10.74 -0.15 23.02
C GLY A 489 -11.68 -1.13 23.73
N MET A 490 -11.80 -2.33 23.15
CA MET A 490 -12.58 -3.43 23.73
C MET A 490 -11.71 -4.25 24.68
N ARG A 491 -11.79 -3.95 25.98
CA ARG A 491 -11.04 -4.66 27.02
C ARG A 491 -11.79 -5.88 27.55
N SER A 492 -11.07 -6.98 27.74
CA SER A 492 -11.54 -8.15 28.47
C SER A 492 -11.19 -8.03 29.96
N TYR A 493 -12.03 -8.57 30.82
CA TYR A 493 -11.84 -8.58 32.28
C TYR A 493 -11.58 -10.00 32.77
N ILE A 494 -10.88 -10.11 33.91
CA ILE A 494 -10.67 -11.39 34.59
C ILE A 494 -12.00 -11.88 35.16
N PRO A 495 -12.40 -13.14 34.93
CA PRO A 495 -13.57 -13.71 35.56
C PRO A 495 -13.32 -13.98 37.05
N ALA A 496 -14.32 -13.75 37.90
CA ALA A 496 -14.24 -14.00 39.34
C ALA A 496 -14.11 -15.50 39.69
N SER A 497 -14.50 -16.39 38.78
CA SER A 497 -14.35 -17.84 38.90
C SER A 497 -14.07 -18.47 37.53
N PRO A 498 -13.40 -19.63 37.45
CA PRO A 498 -13.22 -20.36 36.20
C PRO A 498 -14.57 -20.72 35.55
N TYR A 499 -14.62 -20.75 34.22
CA TYR A 499 -15.79 -21.20 33.48
C TYR A 499 -15.87 -22.73 33.50
N VAL A 500 -17.09 -23.26 33.71
CA VAL A 500 -17.39 -24.69 33.63
C VAL A 500 -18.17 -24.92 32.34
N LEU A 501 -17.68 -25.83 31.51
CA LEU A 501 -18.28 -26.13 30.21
C LEU A 501 -19.13 -27.41 30.28
N PRO A 502 -20.20 -27.50 29.47
CA PRO A 502 -20.93 -28.75 29.29
C PRO A 502 -20.05 -29.85 28.71
N GLU A 503 -20.39 -31.11 29.02
CA GLU A 503 -19.72 -32.26 28.42
C GLU A 503 -20.01 -32.36 26.92
N THR A 504 -19.04 -32.91 26.17
CA THR A 504 -19.22 -33.22 24.75
C THR A 504 -20.27 -34.29 24.59
N VAL A 505 -21.27 -34.02 23.76
CA VAL A 505 -22.32 -34.98 23.40
C VAL A 505 -22.06 -35.47 21.99
N THR A 506 -21.70 -36.73 21.85
CA THR A 506 -21.57 -37.42 20.56
C THR A 506 -22.75 -38.37 20.38
N ILE A 507 -23.50 -38.19 19.30
CA ILE A 507 -24.64 -39.04 18.93
C ILE A 507 -24.24 -39.81 17.67
N GLY A 508 -24.22 -41.12 17.80
CA GLY A 508 -23.85 -42.03 16.72
C GLY A 508 -23.01 -43.18 17.24
N PRO A 509 -22.70 -44.14 16.36
CA PRO A 509 -21.82 -45.24 16.68
C PRO A 509 -20.37 -44.78 16.86
N THR A 510 -19.57 -45.60 17.56
CA THR A 510 -18.13 -45.37 17.74
C THR A 510 -17.36 -46.53 17.12
N LEU A 511 -16.39 -46.21 16.27
CA LEU A 511 -15.49 -47.18 15.67
C LEU A 511 -14.38 -47.58 16.64
N LYS A 512 -13.82 -48.78 16.42
CA LYS A 512 -12.69 -49.31 17.19
C LYS A 512 -11.46 -49.42 16.30
N ASP A 513 -10.30 -49.09 16.84
CA ASP A 513 -9.01 -49.16 16.13
C ASP A 513 -8.36 -50.56 16.22
N THR A 514 -8.99 -51.46 16.96
CA THR A 514 -8.51 -52.83 17.18
C THR A 514 -9.39 -53.84 16.45
N PRO A 515 -8.82 -54.96 15.95
CA PRO A 515 -9.60 -56.06 15.41
C PRO A 515 -10.67 -56.55 16.40
N SER A 516 -11.80 -57.06 15.90
CA SER A 516 -12.89 -57.53 16.76
C SER A 516 -12.49 -58.72 17.63
N ARG A 517 -11.59 -59.58 17.13
CA ARG A 517 -10.96 -60.70 17.84
C ARG A 517 -9.67 -61.15 17.14
N PRO A 518 -8.85 -62.01 17.78
CA PRO A 518 -7.74 -62.68 17.11
C PRO A 518 -8.22 -63.56 15.94
N VAL A 519 -7.36 -63.68 14.92
CA VAL A 519 -7.61 -64.55 13.76
C VAL A 519 -7.48 -66.01 14.18
N ARG A 520 -8.42 -66.86 13.75
CA ARG A 520 -8.35 -68.30 13.99
C ARG A 520 -7.35 -68.97 13.08
N THR A 521 -6.42 -69.72 13.67
CA THR A 521 -5.36 -70.47 12.97
C THR A 521 -5.47 -71.99 13.17
N ASN A 522 -6.51 -72.45 13.88
CA ASN A 522 -6.66 -73.85 14.32
C ASN A 522 -7.47 -74.73 13.36
N PHE A 523 -7.85 -74.23 12.17
CA PHE A 523 -8.58 -75.01 11.17
C PHE A 523 -7.77 -76.24 10.74
N LYS A 524 -8.45 -77.38 10.62
CA LYS A 524 -7.85 -78.66 10.25
C LYS A 524 -8.05 -78.94 8.78
N THR A 525 -7.01 -79.49 8.17
CA THR A 525 -7.05 -80.00 6.80
C THR A 525 -8.09 -81.11 6.68
N ARG A 526 -8.92 -81.05 5.64
CA ARG A 526 -9.88 -82.10 5.28
C ARG A 526 -9.46 -82.69 3.95
N SER A 527 -9.01 -83.95 3.96
CA SER A 527 -8.66 -84.70 2.75
C SER A 527 -9.57 -85.91 2.59
N THR A 528 -9.75 -86.36 1.36
CA THR A 528 -10.33 -87.68 1.11
C THR A 528 -9.37 -88.78 1.62
N PRO A 529 -9.89 -89.99 1.95
CA PRO A 529 -9.08 -91.05 2.54
C PRO A 529 -7.92 -91.53 1.66
N SER A 530 -8.07 -91.41 0.35
CA SER A 530 -7.11 -91.76 -0.71
C SER A 530 -5.96 -90.75 -0.83
N LEU A 531 -6.22 -89.46 -0.57
CA LEU A 531 -5.23 -88.39 -0.73
C LEU A 531 -4.54 -88.04 0.61
N ARG A 532 -3.32 -88.55 0.82
CA ARG A 532 -2.51 -88.29 2.03
C ARG A 532 -1.75 -86.97 1.98
N VAL A 533 -2.48 -85.86 1.83
CA VAL A 533 -1.92 -84.48 1.80
C VAL A 533 -2.33 -83.69 3.03
N ILE A 534 -1.37 -82.95 3.61
CA ILE A 534 -1.63 -81.99 4.69
C ILE A 534 -1.36 -80.58 4.18
N LEU A 535 -2.38 -79.73 4.19
CA LEU A 535 -2.26 -78.30 3.97
C LEU A 535 -1.97 -77.57 5.28
N LYS A 536 -1.02 -76.64 5.31
CA LYS A 536 -0.73 -75.81 6.48
C LYS A 536 -0.49 -74.36 6.08
N SER A 537 -1.10 -73.40 6.77
CA SER A 537 -0.78 -71.97 6.59
C SER A 537 0.69 -71.71 6.93
N MET A 538 1.38 -70.97 6.07
CA MET A 538 2.78 -70.55 6.24
C MET A 538 2.91 -69.06 6.59
N SER A 539 1.81 -68.32 6.63
CA SER A 539 1.76 -66.91 7.00
C SER A 539 1.00 -66.68 8.30
N ASP A 540 1.41 -65.65 9.04
CA ASP A 540 0.72 -65.09 10.21
C ASP A 540 0.62 -63.56 10.07
N PRO A 541 -0.56 -63.00 9.71
CA PRO A 541 -1.85 -63.68 9.56
C PRO A 541 -1.93 -64.64 8.35
N PRO A 542 -2.86 -65.62 8.37
CA PRO A 542 -3.07 -66.55 7.26
C PRO A 542 -3.45 -65.89 5.92
N LEU A 543 -4.10 -64.73 5.97
CA LEU A 543 -4.53 -63.95 4.80
C LEU A 543 -4.23 -62.46 4.98
N GLU A 544 -3.58 -61.89 3.98
CA GLU A 544 -3.35 -60.45 3.83
C GLU A 544 -4.31 -59.87 2.79
N ALA A 545 -5.02 -58.80 3.15
CA ALA A 545 -6.00 -58.17 2.26
C ALA A 545 -5.39 -56.98 1.53
N ASN A 546 -5.59 -56.89 0.21
CA ASN A 546 -5.19 -55.77 -0.66
C ASN A 546 -3.75 -55.24 -0.44
N PRO A 547 -2.70 -56.08 -0.32
CA PRO A 547 -1.33 -55.62 -0.08
C PRO A 547 -0.76 -54.79 -1.23
N ASN A 548 -1.04 -55.19 -2.47
CA ASN A 548 -0.45 -54.60 -3.68
C ASN A 548 -1.48 -54.08 -4.69
N ILE A 549 -2.77 -54.29 -4.45
CA ILE A 549 -3.86 -53.91 -5.35
C ILE A 549 -5.14 -53.68 -4.54
N ALA A 550 -5.91 -52.63 -4.87
CA ALA A 550 -7.17 -52.31 -4.24
C ALA A 550 -8.25 -52.04 -5.30
N GLY A 551 -9.38 -52.74 -5.21
CA GLY A 551 -10.55 -52.56 -6.07
C GLY A 551 -11.71 -51.90 -5.33
N SER A 552 -12.69 -51.37 -6.08
CA SER A 552 -13.97 -50.93 -5.52
C SER A 552 -15.08 -51.98 -5.58
N LYS A 553 -14.96 -52.96 -6.48
CA LYS A 553 -15.92 -54.07 -6.67
C LYS A 553 -15.47 -55.39 -6.04
N PHE A 554 -14.18 -55.52 -5.75
CA PHE A 554 -13.58 -56.76 -5.24
C PHE A 554 -12.54 -56.41 -4.17
N ASP A 555 -12.37 -57.30 -3.21
CA ASP A 555 -11.20 -57.32 -2.33
C ASP A 555 -10.32 -58.53 -2.68
N TYR A 556 -9.00 -58.30 -2.66
CA TYR A 556 -7.99 -59.30 -2.96
C TYR A 556 -7.39 -59.84 -1.68
N PHE A 557 -7.26 -61.16 -1.57
CA PHE A 557 -6.66 -61.84 -0.44
C PHE A 557 -5.46 -62.66 -0.88
N PHE A 558 -4.35 -62.47 -0.19
CA PHE A 558 -3.07 -63.11 -0.47
C PHE A 558 -2.76 -64.06 0.68
N GLY A 559 -2.33 -65.27 0.35
CA GLY A 559 -2.00 -66.29 1.34
C GLY A 559 -0.86 -67.18 0.88
N LYS A 560 -0.23 -67.84 1.87
CA LYS A 560 0.84 -68.81 1.66
C LYS A 560 0.49 -70.11 2.37
N VAL A 561 0.42 -71.21 1.62
CA VAL A 561 0.10 -72.54 2.16
C VAL A 561 1.18 -73.53 1.77
N SER A 562 1.57 -74.39 2.71
CA SER A 562 2.43 -75.54 2.43
C SER A 562 1.55 -76.75 2.13
N VAL A 563 1.77 -77.37 0.98
CA VAL A 563 1.16 -78.64 0.56
C VAL A 563 2.15 -79.75 0.85
N PHE A 564 1.91 -80.53 1.91
CA PHE A 564 2.83 -81.58 2.38
C PHE A 564 2.32 -82.98 2.02
N ASN A 565 3.16 -83.77 1.35
CA ASN A 565 2.87 -85.18 1.09
C ASN A 565 3.20 -86.01 2.34
N ASN A 566 2.17 -86.52 3.02
CA ASN A 566 2.30 -87.26 4.27
C ASN A 566 2.48 -88.79 4.07
N ASN A 567 2.81 -89.24 2.86
CA ASN A 567 3.19 -90.63 2.64
C ASN A 567 4.49 -91.01 3.38
N PRO A 568 4.68 -92.29 3.76
CA PRO A 568 5.89 -92.75 4.45
C PRO A 568 7.18 -92.44 3.66
N ALA A 569 8.27 -92.16 4.37
CA ALA A 569 9.58 -91.97 3.72
C ALA A 569 9.98 -93.26 3.00
N GLY A 570 10.35 -93.17 1.71
CA GLY A 570 10.73 -94.31 0.87
C GLY A 570 9.57 -95.03 0.17
N SER A 571 8.32 -94.59 0.32
CA SER A 571 7.23 -95.05 -0.56
C SER A 571 7.46 -94.56 -2.00
N LEU A 572 7.04 -95.31 -3.02
CA LEU A 572 7.06 -94.85 -4.44
C LEU A 572 5.75 -94.12 -4.82
N ASN A 573 5.11 -93.46 -3.86
CA ASN A 573 3.78 -92.83 -4.01
C ASN A 573 3.91 -91.30 -4.00
N PRO A 574 4.39 -90.68 -5.10
CA PRO A 574 4.33 -89.24 -5.23
C PRO A 574 2.86 -88.80 -5.37
N VAL A 575 2.56 -87.56 -4.95
CA VAL A 575 1.23 -86.98 -5.12
C VAL A 575 1.34 -85.89 -6.18
N THR A 576 0.53 -86.00 -7.24
CA THR A 576 0.48 -85.00 -8.32
C THR A 576 -0.77 -84.15 -8.18
N ILE A 577 -0.57 -82.87 -7.88
CA ILE A 577 -1.64 -81.89 -7.79
C ILE A 577 -1.99 -81.37 -9.18
N ALA A 578 -3.24 -81.56 -9.59
CA ALA A 578 -3.76 -81.18 -10.91
C ALA A 578 -4.34 -79.77 -10.92
N SER A 579 -5.07 -79.37 -9.89
CA SER A 579 -5.71 -78.05 -9.85
C SER A 579 -5.85 -77.48 -8.43
N ILE A 580 -6.06 -76.17 -8.37
CA ILE A 580 -6.35 -75.43 -7.14
C ILE A 580 -7.58 -74.56 -7.39
N SER A 581 -8.53 -74.61 -6.47
CA SER A 581 -9.68 -73.72 -6.46
C SER A 581 -9.87 -73.10 -5.08
N ALA A 582 -10.59 -71.98 -5.03
CA ALA A 582 -10.93 -71.32 -3.79
C ALA A 582 -12.43 -71.00 -3.77
N SER A 583 -13.01 -71.01 -2.58
CA SER A 583 -14.37 -70.54 -2.31
C SER A 583 -14.35 -69.70 -1.04
N TYR A 584 -15.30 -68.80 -0.88
CA TYR A 584 -15.35 -67.91 0.29
C TYR A 584 -16.72 -67.94 0.94
N ARG A 585 -16.76 -67.58 2.22
CA ARG A 585 -18.00 -67.23 2.92
C ARG A 585 -17.72 -66.19 3.98
N MET A 586 -18.74 -65.43 4.33
CA MET A 586 -18.69 -64.57 5.50
C MET A 586 -19.05 -65.39 6.74
N VAL A 587 -18.46 -65.05 7.88
CA VAL A 587 -18.84 -65.70 9.14
C VAL A 587 -20.34 -65.51 9.42
N GLY A 588 -21.02 -66.59 9.82
CA GLY A 588 -22.48 -66.64 9.96
C GLY A 588 -23.21 -67.20 8.74
N ASP A 589 -22.62 -67.15 7.55
CA ASP A 589 -23.20 -67.74 6.34
C ASP A 589 -22.83 -69.24 6.30
N PRO A 590 -23.79 -70.17 6.15
CA PRO A 590 -23.52 -71.61 6.20
C PRO A 590 -22.84 -72.15 4.94
N GLU A 591 -23.04 -71.50 3.79
CA GLU A 591 -22.62 -71.99 2.48
C GLU A 591 -21.43 -71.19 1.92
N TYR A 592 -20.59 -71.87 1.13
CA TYR A 592 -19.45 -71.28 0.42
C TYR A 592 -19.87 -70.83 -0.97
N ALA A 593 -19.58 -69.58 -1.31
CA ALA A 593 -19.74 -69.01 -2.64
C ALA A 593 -18.44 -69.12 -3.46
N PRO A 594 -18.52 -69.21 -4.80
CA PRO A 594 -17.35 -69.17 -5.65
C PRO A 594 -16.67 -67.79 -5.57
N VAL A 595 -15.35 -67.79 -5.62
CA VAL A 595 -14.55 -66.56 -5.78
C VAL A 595 -14.58 -66.14 -7.24
N GLU A 596 -14.34 -64.86 -7.54
CA GLU A 596 -14.27 -64.39 -8.94
C GLU A 596 -13.06 -64.99 -9.65
N GLU A 597 -11.93 -65.07 -8.94
CA GLU A 597 -10.68 -65.58 -9.49
C GLU A 597 -9.76 -66.12 -8.39
N CYS A 598 -9.04 -67.20 -8.70
CA CYS A 598 -7.95 -67.74 -7.88
C CYS A 598 -6.68 -67.81 -8.73
N LYS A 599 -5.69 -66.96 -8.43
CA LYS A 599 -4.41 -66.85 -9.16
C LYS A 599 -3.27 -67.43 -8.34
N LEU A 600 -2.37 -68.15 -9.00
CA LEU A 600 -1.07 -68.54 -8.45
C LEU A 600 -0.06 -67.42 -8.72
N LEU A 601 0.61 -66.94 -7.67
CA LEU A 601 1.53 -65.80 -7.77
C LEU A 601 2.91 -66.21 -8.29
N GLU A 602 3.24 -67.49 -8.16
CA GLU A 602 4.44 -68.10 -8.70
C GLU A 602 4.02 -69.22 -9.65
N GLY A 603 4.30 -69.04 -10.95
CA GLY A 603 4.18 -70.09 -11.97
C GLY A 603 2.77 -70.59 -12.26
N LEU A 604 1.98 -69.83 -13.04
CA LEU A 604 0.72 -70.31 -13.63
C LEU A 604 0.91 -71.54 -14.53
N ASP A 605 2.11 -71.72 -15.10
CA ASP A 605 2.48 -72.86 -15.97
C ASP A 605 3.00 -74.08 -15.19
N MET A 606 2.97 -74.06 -13.85
CA MET A 606 3.59 -75.13 -13.06
C MET A 606 2.66 -76.31 -12.76
N MET A 607 1.35 -76.20 -12.98
CA MET A 607 0.42 -77.31 -12.74
C MET A 607 0.31 -78.21 -13.98
N PRO A 608 0.36 -79.55 -13.85
CA PRO A 608 0.36 -80.30 -12.59
C PRO A 608 1.74 -80.36 -11.88
N ILE A 609 1.75 -80.35 -10.54
CA ILE A 609 2.97 -80.43 -9.71
C ILE A 609 3.03 -81.76 -8.97
N THR A 610 4.14 -82.48 -9.10
CA THR A 610 4.39 -83.74 -8.38
C THR A 610 5.24 -83.49 -7.13
N ILE A 611 4.74 -83.95 -5.97
CA ILE A 611 5.37 -83.80 -4.66
C ILE A 611 5.78 -85.18 -4.15
N GLU A 612 7.08 -85.39 -3.96
CA GLU A 612 7.62 -86.64 -3.43
C GLU A 612 7.19 -86.88 -1.96
N PRO A 613 7.16 -88.13 -1.49
CA PRO A 613 6.82 -88.44 -0.09
C PRO A 613 7.69 -87.69 0.91
N ARG A 614 7.06 -87.16 1.97
CA ARG A 614 7.68 -86.32 3.00
C ARG A 614 8.29 -85.01 2.49
N GLN A 615 7.98 -84.58 1.28
CA GLN A 615 8.30 -83.24 0.80
C GLN A 615 7.09 -82.31 0.86
N SER A 616 7.37 -81.01 0.80
CA SER A 616 6.35 -79.96 0.77
C SER A 616 6.56 -79.03 -0.41
N TRP A 617 5.47 -78.65 -1.07
CA TRP A 617 5.44 -77.53 -2.00
C TRP A 617 4.88 -76.28 -1.31
N GLN A 618 5.46 -75.12 -1.61
CA GLN A 618 4.98 -73.83 -1.12
C GLN A 618 4.10 -73.18 -2.18
N LEU A 619 2.85 -72.94 -1.82
CA LEU A 619 1.81 -72.38 -2.67
C LEU A 619 1.52 -70.95 -2.24
N ASN A 620 1.88 -69.99 -3.09
CA ASN A 620 1.54 -68.57 -2.95
C ASN A 620 0.37 -68.24 -3.88
N PHE A 621 -0.74 -67.78 -3.32
CA PHE A 621 -1.97 -67.56 -4.08
C PHE A 621 -2.59 -66.19 -3.80
N GLN A 622 -3.39 -65.74 -4.75
CA GLN A 622 -4.26 -64.57 -4.66
C GLN A 622 -5.70 -64.98 -4.98
N VAL A 623 -6.64 -64.61 -4.12
CA VAL A 623 -8.08 -64.80 -4.33
C VAL A 623 -8.75 -63.45 -4.50
N THR A 624 -9.61 -63.33 -5.51
CA THR A 624 -10.45 -62.15 -5.75
C THR A 624 -11.86 -62.44 -5.23
N VAL A 625 -12.26 -61.76 -4.15
CA VAL A 625 -13.59 -61.93 -3.53
C VAL A 625 -14.50 -60.76 -3.93
N PRO A 626 -15.67 -61.03 -4.54
CA PRO A 626 -16.62 -59.98 -4.93
C PRO A 626 -17.25 -59.32 -3.70
N ARG A 627 -17.44 -58.00 -3.79
CA ARG A 627 -18.22 -57.23 -2.82
C ARG A 627 -19.71 -57.30 -3.15
N THR A 628 -20.55 -57.03 -2.16
CA THR A 628 -21.99 -56.85 -2.41
C THR A 628 -22.24 -55.65 -3.33
N GLU A 629 -23.41 -55.60 -3.96
CA GLU A 629 -23.79 -54.44 -4.79
C GLU A 629 -23.87 -53.16 -3.97
N GLU A 630 -24.30 -53.25 -2.71
CA GLU A 630 -24.34 -52.13 -1.76
C GLU A 630 -22.94 -51.61 -1.45
N ASP A 631 -22.01 -52.52 -1.13
CA ASP A 631 -20.62 -52.17 -0.84
C ASP A 631 -19.91 -51.56 -2.06
N SER A 632 -20.23 -52.07 -3.25
CA SER A 632 -19.65 -51.58 -4.51
C SER A 632 -20.10 -50.15 -4.86
N LYS A 633 -21.27 -49.70 -4.39
CA LYS A 633 -21.78 -48.34 -4.64
C LYS A 633 -20.98 -47.25 -3.94
N PHE A 634 -20.29 -47.58 -2.86
CA PHE A 634 -19.43 -46.61 -2.14
C PHE A 634 -18.15 -46.24 -2.91
N ASP A 635 -17.76 -47.03 -3.93
CA ASP A 635 -16.54 -46.86 -4.73
C ASP A 635 -15.24 -46.73 -3.90
N ILE A 636 -15.22 -47.29 -2.69
CA ILE A 636 -14.08 -47.20 -1.76
C ILE A 636 -12.96 -48.17 -2.16
N ARG A 637 -11.72 -47.69 -2.18
CA ARG A 637 -10.53 -48.50 -2.46
C ARG A 637 -9.61 -48.51 -1.25
N TRP A 638 -9.53 -49.65 -0.56
CA TRP A 638 -8.70 -49.81 0.62
C TRP A 638 -7.44 -50.63 0.34
N TRP A 639 -6.30 -50.06 0.68
CA TRP A 639 -5.01 -50.74 0.70
C TRP A 639 -4.80 -51.41 2.06
N ASN A 640 -4.15 -52.58 2.06
CA ASN A 640 -3.81 -53.38 3.24
C ASN A 640 -5.01 -53.79 4.14
N ARG A 641 -6.24 -53.65 3.62
CA ARG A 641 -7.51 -53.90 4.33
C ARG A 641 -8.58 -54.32 3.33
N ALA A 642 -9.48 -55.21 3.75
CA ALA A 642 -10.65 -55.60 2.95
C ALA A 642 -11.90 -54.83 3.38
N PHE A 643 -12.59 -54.18 2.43
CA PHE A 643 -13.83 -53.44 2.72
C PHE A 643 -14.99 -54.36 3.08
N LEU A 644 -15.09 -55.51 2.40
CA LEU A 644 -16.16 -56.48 2.68
C LEU A 644 -16.05 -57.10 4.09
N ALA A 645 -14.84 -57.19 4.64
CA ALA A 645 -14.59 -57.78 5.97
C ALA A 645 -14.90 -56.83 7.15
N ARG A 646 -15.23 -55.55 6.88
CA ARG A 646 -15.32 -54.49 7.92
C ARG A 646 -16.33 -54.77 9.03
N HIS A 647 -17.37 -55.55 8.74
CA HIS A 647 -18.42 -55.88 9.70
C HIS A 647 -18.27 -57.27 10.32
N ARG A 648 -17.77 -58.24 9.54
CA ARG A 648 -17.58 -59.63 9.98
C ARG A 648 -16.42 -60.30 9.22
N PRO A 649 -15.73 -61.27 9.85
CA PRO A 649 -14.60 -61.95 9.22
C PRO A 649 -14.99 -62.74 7.96
N VAL A 650 -13.99 -62.97 7.11
CA VAL A 650 -14.09 -63.72 5.85
C VAL A 650 -13.33 -65.03 6.00
N ARG A 651 -13.92 -66.13 5.55
CA ARG A 651 -13.25 -67.43 5.48
C ARG A 651 -13.09 -67.86 4.02
N ILE A 652 -11.87 -68.16 3.64
CA ILE A 652 -11.51 -68.68 2.32
C ILE A 652 -11.16 -70.16 2.47
N LYS A 653 -11.90 -71.03 1.79
CA LYS A 653 -11.60 -72.46 1.69
C LYS A 653 -10.81 -72.70 0.41
N LEU A 654 -9.55 -73.06 0.59
CA LEU A 654 -8.66 -73.49 -0.48
C LEU A 654 -8.83 -74.99 -0.70
N VAL A 655 -9.07 -75.42 -1.93
CA VAL A 655 -9.22 -76.83 -2.31
C VAL A 655 -8.16 -77.16 -3.35
N VAL A 656 -7.46 -78.26 -3.10
CA VAL A 656 -6.42 -78.81 -3.95
C VAL A 656 -6.91 -80.16 -4.44
N GLU A 657 -6.88 -80.39 -5.75
CA GLU A 657 -7.34 -81.61 -6.40
C GLU A 657 -6.18 -82.32 -7.09
N ASP A 658 -6.08 -83.63 -6.92
CA ASP A 658 -5.08 -84.46 -7.59
C ASP A 658 -5.54 -84.91 -8.99
N ILE A 659 -4.68 -85.65 -9.70
CA ILE A 659 -5.00 -86.18 -11.04
C ILE A 659 -6.11 -87.25 -11.04
N GLU A 660 -6.43 -87.84 -9.88
CA GLU A 660 -7.47 -88.86 -9.72
C GLU A 660 -8.81 -88.26 -9.29
N GLY A 661 -8.88 -86.93 -9.12
CA GLY A 661 -10.07 -86.19 -8.70
C GLY A 661 -10.28 -86.16 -7.17
N GLU A 662 -9.29 -86.61 -6.40
CA GLU A 662 -9.33 -86.60 -4.94
C GLU A 662 -8.96 -85.22 -4.40
N GLN A 663 -9.65 -84.78 -3.33
CA GLN A 663 -9.57 -83.40 -2.86
C GLN A 663 -9.03 -83.27 -1.44
N CYS A 664 -8.23 -82.23 -1.23
CA CYS A 664 -7.74 -81.79 0.06
C CYS A 664 -8.02 -80.31 0.25
N SER A 665 -8.55 -79.91 1.43
CA SER A 665 -8.97 -78.54 1.67
C SER A 665 -8.54 -77.98 3.02
N LEU A 666 -8.32 -76.66 3.06
CA LEU A 666 -7.96 -75.89 4.26
C LEU A 666 -8.75 -74.59 4.27
N VAL A 667 -9.28 -74.24 5.45
CA VAL A 667 -9.96 -72.95 5.67
C VAL A 667 -8.95 -71.97 6.28
N LEU A 668 -8.88 -70.79 5.69
CA LEU A 668 -8.07 -69.66 6.14
C LEU A 668 -9.01 -68.50 6.45
N GLU A 669 -8.72 -67.75 7.51
CA GLU A 669 -9.58 -66.66 7.97
C GLU A 669 -8.86 -65.31 7.86
N HIS A 670 -9.62 -64.30 7.48
CA HIS A 670 -9.24 -62.90 7.58
C HIS A 670 -10.20 -62.17 8.52
N VAL A 671 -9.67 -61.65 9.63
CA VAL A 671 -10.38 -60.71 10.50
C VAL A 671 -9.95 -59.30 10.13
N PHE A 672 -10.92 -58.42 9.93
CA PHE A 672 -10.66 -57.03 9.57
C PHE A 672 -9.75 -56.34 10.60
N ARG A 673 -8.70 -55.70 10.10
CA ARG A 673 -7.78 -54.88 10.88
C ARG A 673 -8.07 -53.41 10.56
N PRO A 674 -8.70 -52.67 11.48
CA PRO A 674 -8.92 -51.24 11.30
C PRO A 674 -7.59 -50.51 11.10
N PHE A 675 -7.62 -49.42 10.33
CA PHE A 675 -6.50 -48.49 10.30
C PHE A 675 -6.62 -47.56 11.51
N PRO A 676 -5.51 -47.16 12.15
CA PRO A 676 -5.56 -46.26 13.29
C PRO A 676 -6.40 -45.01 12.97
N LEU A 677 -7.42 -44.74 13.79
CA LEU A 677 -8.25 -43.56 13.62
C LEU A 677 -7.49 -42.35 14.14
N THR A 678 -7.79 -41.18 13.58
CA THR A 678 -7.27 -39.93 14.14
C THR A 678 -7.80 -39.76 15.56
N THR A 679 -6.89 -39.46 16.48
CA THR A 679 -7.16 -39.23 17.90
C THR A 679 -6.68 -37.84 18.29
N ARG A 680 -7.18 -37.35 19.42
CA ARG A 680 -6.79 -36.07 20.00
C ARG A 680 -5.29 -36.07 20.30
N ALA A 681 -4.56 -35.07 19.79
CA ALA A 681 -3.17 -34.85 20.18
C ALA A 681 -3.07 -34.24 21.58
N GLU A 682 -1.94 -34.44 22.26
CA GLU A 682 -1.72 -33.88 23.61
C GLU A 682 -1.78 -32.34 23.64
N THR A 683 -1.43 -31.68 22.52
CA THR A 683 -1.46 -30.22 22.38
C THR A 683 -2.84 -29.66 22.02
N ASP A 684 -3.81 -30.52 21.73
CA ASP A 684 -5.13 -30.06 21.30
C ASP A 684 -5.95 -29.54 22.49
N LEU A 685 -6.57 -28.38 22.30
CA LEU A 685 -7.54 -27.83 23.24
C LEU A 685 -8.87 -28.58 23.17
N GLY A 686 -9.23 -29.12 21.98
CA GLY A 686 -10.42 -29.94 21.80
C GLY A 686 -10.40 -30.75 20.51
N PHE A 687 -11.09 -31.88 20.53
CA PHE A 687 -11.22 -32.81 19.41
C PHE A 687 -12.65 -33.35 19.40
N PHE A 688 -13.41 -33.00 18.38
CA PHE A 688 -14.83 -33.35 18.25
C PHE A 688 -15.03 -34.19 17.01
N PHE A 689 -15.70 -35.34 17.16
CA PHE A 689 -15.83 -36.28 16.05
C PHE A 689 -17.15 -37.04 16.11
N PHE A 690 -17.55 -37.56 14.95
CA PHE A 690 -18.50 -38.67 14.87
C PHE A 690 -17.97 -39.69 13.86
N ASP A 691 -18.28 -40.95 14.09
CA ASP A 691 -17.81 -42.04 13.25
C ASP A 691 -18.90 -42.55 12.31
N ASN A 692 -18.50 -43.00 11.12
CA ASN A 692 -19.39 -43.63 10.16
C ASN A 692 -19.04 -45.12 10.05
N ILE A 693 -19.95 -45.99 10.50
CA ILE A 693 -19.74 -47.45 10.45
C ILE A 693 -19.67 -47.98 9.01
N GLU A 694 -20.44 -47.40 8.09
CA GLU A 694 -20.60 -47.92 6.72
C GLU A 694 -19.30 -47.77 5.93
N THR A 695 -18.72 -46.58 5.97
CA THR A 695 -17.47 -46.24 5.27
C THR A 695 -16.24 -46.37 6.16
N HIS A 696 -16.43 -46.68 7.45
CA HIS A 696 -15.37 -46.94 8.44
C HIS A 696 -14.35 -45.79 8.57
N ASP A 697 -14.85 -44.56 8.54
CA ASP A 697 -14.10 -43.32 8.65
C ASP A 697 -14.59 -42.45 9.82
N ARG A 698 -13.70 -41.55 10.25
CA ARG A 698 -13.95 -40.58 11.32
C ARG A 698 -13.98 -39.18 10.75
N SER A 699 -15.12 -38.51 10.91
CA SER A 699 -15.25 -37.07 10.63
C SER A 699 -14.94 -36.29 11.90
N TYR A 700 -14.01 -35.35 11.85
CA TYR A 700 -13.54 -34.65 13.05
C TYR A 700 -13.19 -33.18 12.82
N VAL A 701 -13.26 -32.41 13.90
CA VAL A 701 -12.77 -31.03 14.04
C VAL A 701 -11.79 -30.99 15.19
N GLU A 702 -10.61 -30.47 14.91
CA GLU A 702 -9.53 -30.30 15.86
C GLU A 702 -9.33 -28.82 16.17
N ILE A 703 -9.03 -28.53 17.44
CA ILE A 703 -8.78 -27.18 17.94
C ILE A 703 -7.44 -27.14 18.64
N ARG A 704 -6.57 -26.25 18.15
CA ARG A 704 -5.20 -26.09 18.64
C ARG A 704 -4.94 -24.66 19.12
N PRO A 705 -4.04 -24.45 20.09
CA PRO A 705 -3.53 -23.11 20.39
C PRO A 705 -2.65 -22.62 19.23
N VAL A 706 -2.50 -21.29 19.10
CA VAL A 706 -1.64 -20.69 18.08
C VAL A 706 -0.58 -19.82 18.73
N ASP A 707 0.69 -20.13 18.47
CA ASP A 707 1.85 -19.34 18.93
C ASP A 707 2.10 -18.12 18.04
N SER A 708 1.08 -17.26 17.91
CA SER A 708 1.18 -15.99 17.18
C SER A 708 0.78 -14.84 18.09
N LYS A 709 1.43 -13.68 17.93
CA LYS A 709 1.07 -12.45 18.66
C LYS A 709 -0.38 -12.01 18.42
N THR A 710 -0.97 -12.39 17.29
CA THR A 710 -2.33 -11.96 16.88
C THR A 710 -3.34 -13.11 16.85
N GLY A 711 -2.88 -14.35 16.84
CA GLY A 711 -3.71 -15.56 16.85
C GLY A 711 -4.02 -16.02 18.27
N VAL A 712 -5.18 -16.66 18.45
CA VAL A 712 -5.58 -17.23 19.76
C VAL A 712 -5.73 -18.73 19.66
N VAL A 713 -6.56 -19.19 18.71
CA VAL A 713 -6.78 -20.62 18.44
C VAL A 713 -6.91 -20.86 16.94
N GLU A 714 -6.67 -22.09 16.52
CA GLU A 714 -6.94 -22.59 15.18
C GLU A 714 -8.01 -23.67 15.27
N ILE A 715 -9.08 -23.55 14.48
CA ILE A 715 -10.20 -24.49 14.44
C ILE A 715 -10.27 -25.05 13.03
N SER A 716 -9.94 -26.35 12.84
CA SER A 716 -9.89 -27.02 11.52
C SER A 716 -9.20 -26.18 10.43
N ASN A 717 -7.98 -25.69 10.71
CA ASN A 717 -7.15 -24.84 9.85
C ASN A 717 -7.63 -23.38 9.66
N SER A 718 -8.65 -22.94 10.42
CA SER A 718 -9.10 -21.54 10.42
C SER A 718 -8.60 -20.83 11.67
N GLN A 719 -7.68 -19.87 11.48
CA GLN A 719 -7.12 -19.08 12.58
C GLN A 719 -8.14 -18.06 13.11
N VAL A 720 -8.37 -18.07 14.42
CA VAL A 720 -9.18 -17.08 15.15
C VAL A 720 -8.25 -16.07 15.80
N THR A 721 -8.36 -14.81 15.39
CA THR A 721 -7.50 -13.70 15.86
C THR A 721 -8.14 -12.95 17.02
N ILE A 722 -7.31 -12.24 17.81
CA ILE A 722 -7.74 -11.34 18.90
C ILE A 722 -8.85 -10.39 18.39
N LYS A 723 -8.60 -9.74 17.25
CA LYS A 723 -9.53 -8.80 16.62
C LYS A 723 -10.88 -9.45 16.28
N ARG A 724 -10.90 -10.71 15.82
CA ARG A 724 -12.16 -11.42 15.52
C ARG A 724 -12.96 -11.70 16.81
N LEU A 725 -12.27 -12.02 17.90
CA LEU A 725 -12.92 -12.21 19.21
C LEU A 725 -13.46 -10.88 19.76
N GLU A 726 -12.71 -9.78 19.65
CA GLU A 726 -13.17 -8.44 20.02
C GLU A 726 -14.41 -8.01 19.22
N LYS A 727 -14.43 -8.29 17.91
CA LYS A 727 -15.62 -8.10 17.07
C LYS A 727 -16.81 -8.91 17.56
N ALA A 728 -16.63 -10.17 17.92
CA ALA A 728 -17.71 -11.01 18.46
C ALA A 728 -18.24 -10.44 19.80
N VAL A 729 -17.35 -10.00 20.70
CA VAL A 729 -17.75 -9.33 21.94
C VAL A 729 -18.53 -8.05 21.66
N TYR A 730 -18.07 -7.21 20.74
CA TYR A 730 -18.76 -6.00 20.34
C TYR A 730 -20.16 -6.28 19.75
N GLN A 731 -20.26 -7.26 18.85
CA GLN A 731 -21.55 -7.70 18.30
C GLN A 731 -22.50 -8.18 19.39
N ALA A 732 -22.01 -8.90 20.39
CA ALA A 732 -22.81 -9.34 21.53
C ALA A 732 -23.30 -8.17 22.39
N LEU A 733 -22.41 -7.20 22.66
CA LEU A 733 -22.78 -5.97 23.40
C LEU A 733 -23.81 -5.12 22.66
N LYS A 734 -23.71 -5.02 21.33
CA LYS A 734 -24.61 -4.23 20.48
C LYS A 734 -25.97 -4.89 20.29
N SER A 735 -25.99 -6.20 20.06
CA SER A 735 -27.21 -6.96 19.73
C SER A 735 -27.91 -7.59 20.92
N GLY A 736 -27.22 -7.74 22.06
CA GLY A 736 -27.67 -8.52 23.21
C GLY A 736 -27.57 -10.04 23.03
N LYS A 737 -27.14 -10.54 21.85
CA LYS A 737 -26.96 -11.98 21.60
C LYS A 737 -25.57 -12.42 22.04
N THR A 738 -25.50 -13.36 22.98
CA THR A 738 -24.23 -13.83 23.57
C THR A 738 -23.62 -15.05 22.87
N GLU A 739 -24.36 -15.70 21.98
CA GLU A 739 -23.86 -16.76 21.10
C GLU A 739 -23.69 -16.17 19.69
N ILE A 740 -22.44 -16.02 19.25
CA ILE A 740 -22.09 -15.37 17.98
C ILE A 740 -21.48 -16.41 17.04
N GLU A 741 -22.07 -16.61 15.86
CA GLU A 741 -21.50 -17.50 14.84
C GLU A 741 -20.17 -16.92 14.34
N LEU A 742 -19.12 -17.73 14.32
CA LEU A 742 -17.81 -17.27 13.90
C LEU A 742 -17.67 -17.24 12.37
N GLU A 743 -18.56 -17.84 11.61
CA GLU A 743 -18.51 -17.91 10.13
C GLU A 743 -17.19 -18.53 9.60
N ILE A 744 -16.67 -19.54 10.30
CA ILE A 744 -15.50 -20.33 9.89
C ILE A 744 -15.85 -21.77 9.52
N GLY A 745 -17.11 -22.16 9.71
CA GLY A 745 -17.60 -23.51 9.43
C GLY A 745 -17.48 -23.88 7.95
N GLN A 746 -17.27 -25.15 7.68
CA GLN A 746 -17.06 -25.65 6.32
C GLN A 746 -17.87 -26.94 6.07
N GLU A 747 -18.33 -27.08 4.83
CA GLU A 747 -18.76 -28.37 4.28
C GLU A 747 -17.52 -29.14 3.80
N ARG A 748 -17.47 -30.44 4.11
CA ARG A 748 -16.35 -31.32 3.77
C ARG A 748 -16.83 -32.45 2.86
N ASN A 749 -15.90 -33.03 2.11
CA ASN A 749 -16.15 -34.09 1.12
C ASN A 749 -17.30 -33.74 0.14
N GLY A 750 -17.39 -32.48 -0.26
CA GLY A 750 -18.45 -31.99 -1.15
C GLY A 750 -19.86 -32.07 -0.54
N GLY A 751 -20.00 -32.02 0.78
CA GLY A 751 -21.30 -31.90 1.48
C GLY A 751 -21.76 -33.14 2.24
N GLU A 752 -20.91 -34.16 2.41
CA GLU A 752 -21.22 -35.37 3.21
C GLU A 752 -21.34 -35.04 4.70
N TRP A 753 -20.49 -34.13 5.19
CA TRP A 753 -20.53 -33.64 6.55
C TRP A 753 -20.16 -32.16 6.60
N GLU A 754 -20.58 -31.50 7.66
CA GLU A 754 -20.34 -30.08 7.88
C GLU A 754 -20.02 -29.83 9.35
N TRP A 755 -19.32 -28.73 9.61
CA TRP A 755 -19.12 -28.24 10.97
C TRP A 755 -19.28 -26.75 11.05
N LYS A 756 -19.64 -26.27 12.23
CA LYS A 756 -19.81 -24.85 12.54
C LYS A 756 -19.27 -24.54 13.93
N ALA A 757 -18.87 -23.29 14.13
CA ALA A 757 -18.33 -22.80 15.38
C ALA A 757 -19.00 -21.49 15.79
N TRP A 758 -19.27 -21.36 17.09
CA TRP A 758 -19.80 -20.17 17.73
C TRP A 758 -18.88 -19.72 18.85
N ALA A 759 -18.70 -18.42 19.00
CA ALA A 759 -18.09 -17.80 20.16
C ALA A 759 -19.15 -17.56 21.23
N LEU A 760 -18.88 -18.07 22.43
CA LEU A 760 -19.71 -17.82 23.61
C LEU A 760 -19.14 -16.63 24.36
N VAL A 761 -19.91 -15.55 24.41
CA VAL A 761 -19.51 -14.26 24.97
C VAL A 761 -20.09 -14.06 26.36
N ASP A 762 -19.21 -13.74 27.31
CA ASP A 762 -19.58 -13.16 28.60
C ASP A 762 -19.60 -11.63 28.47
N ILE A 763 -20.80 -11.03 28.57
CA ILE A 763 -20.99 -9.58 28.49
C ILE A 763 -20.45 -8.85 29.73
N SER A 764 -20.50 -9.48 30.91
CA SER A 764 -19.98 -8.90 32.16
C SER A 764 -18.46 -8.76 32.09
N CYS A 765 -17.79 -9.84 31.69
CA CYS A 765 -16.34 -9.88 31.50
C CYS A 765 -15.86 -9.35 30.14
N ARG A 766 -16.77 -9.00 29.22
CA ARG A 766 -16.48 -8.54 27.85
C ARG A 766 -15.47 -9.42 27.12
N ARG A 767 -15.68 -10.73 27.17
CA ARG A 767 -14.76 -11.71 26.55
C ARG A 767 -15.50 -12.90 25.99
N VAL A 768 -14.90 -13.52 24.99
CA VAL A 768 -15.21 -14.88 24.59
C VAL A 768 -14.60 -15.81 25.63
N TYR A 769 -15.43 -16.63 26.27
CA TYR A 769 -14.96 -17.57 27.29
C TYR A 769 -14.81 -18.99 26.76
N ALA A 770 -15.56 -19.34 25.71
CA ALA A 770 -15.50 -20.64 25.08
C ALA A 770 -15.92 -20.60 23.61
N PHE A 771 -15.53 -21.65 22.89
CA PHE A 771 -15.99 -21.98 21.55
C PHE A 771 -16.92 -23.18 21.62
N LYS A 772 -18.10 -23.04 21.02
CA LYS A 772 -19.05 -24.13 20.82
C LYS A 772 -18.90 -24.65 19.41
N ILE A 773 -18.72 -25.95 19.25
CA ILE A 773 -18.51 -26.62 17.97
C ILE A 773 -19.63 -27.62 17.75
N ILE A 774 -20.22 -27.58 16.56
CA ILE A 774 -21.18 -28.58 16.11
C ILE A 774 -20.61 -29.23 14.85
N VAL A 775 -20.46 -30.55 14.88
CA VAL A 775 -19.99 -31.39 13.77
C VAL A 775 -21.12 -32.35 13.44
N GLN A 776 -21.58 -32.41 12.20
CA GLN A 776 -22.76 -33.20 11.84
C GLN A 776 -22.74 -33.67 10.39
N GLU A 777 -23.65 -34.60 10.06
CA GLU A 777 -23.91 -34.96 8.67
C GLU A 777 -24.40 -33.76 7.86
N GLY A 778 -23.90 -33.67 6.63
CA GLY A 778 -24.03 -32.52 5.75
C GLY A 778 -25.31 -32.58 4.92
N LYS A 779 -25.40 -31.71 3.91
CA LYS A 779 -26.60 -31.57 3.08
C LYS A 779 -26.83 -32.71 2.11
N LYS A 780 -25.78 -33.47 1.73
CA LYS A 780 -25.92 -34.65 0.86
C LYS A 780 -26.59 -35.82 1.56
N VAL A 781 -26.55 -35.85 2.89
CA VAL A 781 -27.18 -36.90 3.69
C VAL A 781 -28.63 -36.50 3.93
N PRO A 782 -29.62 -37.17 3.32
CA PRO A 782 -31.02 -36.76 3.39
C PRO A 782 -31.60 -36.91 4.81
N VAL A 783 -31.08 -37.86 5.58
CA VAL A 783 -31.53 -38.18 6.94
C VAL A 783 -30.32 -38.12 7.86
N LYS A 784 -30.28 -37.09 8.71
CA LYS A 784 -29.18 -36.91 9.67
C LYS A 784 -29.37 -37.82 10.88
N ARG A 785 -28.38 -38.63 11.18
CA ARG A 785 -28.35 -39.62 12.26
C ARG A 785 -27.14 -39.45 13.18
N ARG A 786 -26.12 -38.73 12.72
CA ARG A 786 -24.82 -38.64 13.42
C ARG A 786 -24.41 -37.18 13.61
N GLY A 787 -23.82 -36.91 14.77
CA GLY A 787 -23.28 -35.60 15.07
C GLY A 787 -22.64 -35.52 16.45
N CYS A 788 -21.90 -34.45 16.66
CA CYS A 788 -21.19 -34.14 17.88
C CYS A 788 -21.37 -32.66 18.18
N ILE A 789 -21.62 -32.34 19.43
CA ILE A 789 -21.60 -30.98 19.96
C ILE A 789 -20.65 -30.96 21.16
N GLY A 790 -19.75 -29.98 21.18
CA GLY A 790 -18.82 -29.84 22.28
C GLY A 790 -18.27 -28.43 22.41
N TYR A 791 -17.55 -28.22 23.51
CA TYR A 791 -17.12 -26.90 23.97
C TYR A 791 -15.64 -26.89 24.29
N VAL A 792 -14.95 -25.80 23.96
CA VAL A 792 -13.53 -25.60 24.28
C VAL A 792 -13.34 -24.24 24.95
N LEU A 793 -12.59 -24.18 26.03
CA LEU A 793 -12.26 -22.92 26.68
C LEU A 793 -11.44 -22.04 25.74
N CYS A 794 -11.81 -20.76 25.67
CA CYS A 794 -11.02 -19.77 24.96
C CYS A 794 -9.79 -19.40 25.81
N PRO A 795 -8.56 -19.57 25.30
CA PRO A 795 -7.36 -19.09 25.97
C PRO A 795 -7.47 -17.60 26.28
N THR A 796 -6.68 -17.11 27.23
CA THR A 796 -6.60 -15.68 27.50
C THR A 796 -6.03 -14.94 26.28
N TYR A 797 -6.65 -13.82 25.91
CA TYR A 797 -6.30 -13.06 24.71
C TYR A 797 -6.45 -11.54 24.91
N GLY A 798 -5.70 -10.78 24.12
CA GLY A 798 -5.69 -9.32 24.18
C GLY A 798 -5.12 -8.78 25.49
N GLU A 799 -5.31 -7.48 25.72
CA GLU A 799 -4.94 -6.83 26.98
C GLU A 799 -6.08 -6.99 28.00
N VAL A 800 -5.87 -7.88 28.96
CA VAL A 800 -6.83 -8.21 30.02
C VAL A 800 -6.64 -7.24 31.18
N VAL A 801 -7.71 -6.57 31.59
CA VAL A 801 -7.69 -5.67 32.74
C VAL A 801 -7.69 -6.50 34.03
N ASP A 802 -6.75 -6.20 34.91
CA ASP A 802 -6.63 -6.81 36.25
C ASP A 802 -7.72 -6.30 37.21
N LYS A 803 -8.96 -6.63 36.86
CA LYS A 803 -10.16 -6.35 37.63
C LYS A 803 -11.12 -7.51 37.46
N GLN A 804 -11.41 -8.19 38.56
CA GLN A 804 -12.34 -9.31 38.57
C GLN A 804 -13.79 -8.85 38.39
N ARG A 805 -14.56 -9.63 37.63
CA ARG A 805 -15.99 -9.42 37.40
C ARG A 805 -16.77 -10.73 37.52
N PRO A 806 -18.04 -10.69 37.95
CA PRO A 806 -18.87 -11.89 38.00
C PRO A 806 -19.07 -12.47 36.60
N ILE A 807 -19.04 -13.80 36.49
CA ILE A 807 -19.24 -14.49 35.21
C ILE A 807 -20.71 -14.48 34.80
N SER A 808 -20.96 -14.41 33.50
CA SER A 808 -22.28 -14.55 32.88
C SER A 808 -22.17 -15.50 31.68
N TYR A 809 -22.79 -16.66 31.78
CA TYR A 809 -22.85 -17.62 30.67
C TYR A 809 -23.69 -17.08 29.51
N ALA A 810 -23.31 -17.48 28.31
CA ALA A 810 -24.04 -17.13 27.10
C ALA A 810 -25.40 -17.85 27.06
N THR A 811 -26.44 -17.16 26.62
CA THR A 811 -27.70 -17.78 26.19
C THR A 811 -27.49 -18.45 24.84
N GLU A 812 -27.61 -19.77 24.81
CA GLU A 812 -27.38 -20.60 23.63
C GLU A 812 -28.67 -20.87 22.85
N THR A 813 -28.62 -20.68 21.54
CA THR A 813 -29.74 -20.86 20.63
C THR A 813 -29.48 -21.94 19.58
N ALA A 814 -28.24 -22.08 19.12
CA ALA A 814 -27.83 -23.14 18.21
C ALA A 814 -27.88 -24.49 18.94
N LYS A 815 -28.47 -25.50 18.31
CA LYS A 815 -28.51 -26.86 18.85
C LYS A 815 -28.16 -27.84 17.75
N LEU A 816 -27.72 -29.02 18.14
CA LEU A 816 -27.65 -30.13 17.20
C LEU A 816 -29.08 -30.36 16.66
N PRO A 817 -29.27 -30.46 15.33
CA PRO A 817 -30.57 -30.74 14.75
C PRO A 817 -31.08 -32.10 15.26
N PRO A 818 -32.40 -32.32 15.26
CA PRO A 818 -32.95 -33.62 15.63
C PRO A 818 -32.36 -34.70 14.72
N LEU A 819 -31.67 -35.67 15.33
CA LEU A 819 -31.05 -36.80 14.65
C LEU A 819 -31.96 -38.02 14.78
N GLU A 820 -32.14 -38.77 13.70
CA GLU A 820 -32.87 -40.03 13.73
C GLU A 820 -32.03 -41.14 14.38
N PRO A 821 -32.63 -42.06 15.16
CA PRO A 821 -31.93 -43.22 15.70
C PRO A 821 -31.35 -44.09 14.59
N LEU A 822 -30.07 -44.43 14.69
CA LEU A 822 -29.44 -45.42 13.83
C LEU A 822 -29.48 -46.79 14.50
N ALA A 823 -30.21 -47.74 13.92
CA ALA A 823 -30.13 -49.14 14.31
C ALA A 823 -28.81 -49.73 13.79
N VAL A 824 -27.88 -50.05 14.69
CA VAL A 824 -26.63 -50.74 14.33
C VAL A 824 -26.93 -52.21 14.16
N GLN A 825 -26.70 -52.74 12.96
CA GLN A 825 -26.86 -54.17 12.69
C GLN A 825 -25.73 -54.96 13.38
N GLU A 826 -26.09 -55.94 14.19
CA GLU A 826 -25.14 -56.85 14.81
C GLU A 826 -24.78 -57.99 13.83
N TYR A 827 -23.47 -58.21 13.65
CA TYR A 827 -22.96 -59.26 12.79
C TYR A 827 -22.23 -60.35 13.60
N PRO A 828 -22.45 -61.64 13.29
CA PRO A 828 -21.76 -62.73 13.97
C PRO A 828 -20.25 -62.66 13.72
N GLN A 829 -19.47 -62.76 14.80
CA GLN A 829 -18.01 -62.66 14.74
C GLN A 829 -17.30 -64.02 14.66
N ASP A 830 -17.96 -65.11 15.04
CA ASP A 830 -17.44 -66.48 14.89
C ASP A 830 -18.58 -67.49 14.68
N ASP A 831 -18.26 -68.66 14.13
CA ASP A 831 -19.17 -69.79 13.93
C ASP A 831 -18.43 -71.14 13.93
N MET A 832 -19.18 -72.24 14.03
CA MET A 832 -18.67 -73.61 14.16
C MET A 832 -18.76 -74.43 12.86
N TYR A 833 -19.16 -73.85 11.71
CA TYR A 833 -19.43 -74.62 10.49
C TYR A 833 -18.19 -75.35 9.92
N ASP A 834 -16.98 -74.83 10.19
CA ASP A 834 -15.72 -75.40 9.70
C ASP A 834 -14.99 -76.29 10.72
N ASP A 835 -15.55 -76.48 11.91
CA ASP A 835 -14.91 -77.20 13.02
C ASP A 835 -14.96 -78.71 12.78
N PHE A 836 -13.92 -79.23 12.14
CA PHE A 836 -13.77 -80.67 11.93
C PHE A 836 -13.11 -81.34 13.14
N LYS A 837 -13.78 -82.34 13.71
CA LYS A 837 -13.18 -83.27 14.68
C LYS A 837 -12.85 -84.58 13.93
N PRO A 838 -11.58 -84.99 13.77
CA PRO A 838 -11.28 -86.28 13.17
C PRO A 838 -11.88 -87.41 14.03
N PRO A 839 -12.42 -88.49 13.42
CA PRO A 839 -12.90 -89.64 14.18
C PRO A 839 -11.74 -90.25 14.97
N VAL A 840 -11.91 -90.34 16.30
CA VAL A 840 -10.96 -91.02 17.19
C VAL A 840 -10.92 -92.50 16.81
N PRO A 841 -9.76 -93.11 16.51
CA PRO A 841 -9.69 -94.55 16.26
C PRO A 841 -10.17 -95.30 17.51
N PRO A 842 -10.99 -96.37 17.38
CA PRO A 842 -11.46 -97.11 18.55
C PRO A 842 -10.26 -97.69 19.31
N LYS A 843 -10.20 -97.44 20.62
CA LYS A 843 -9.19 -98.03 21.51
C LYS A 843 -9.25 -99.56 21.41
N PRO A 844 -8.11 -100.27 21.31
CA PRO A 844 -8.11 -101.73 21.31
C PRO A 844 -8.67 -102.26 22.63
N VAL A 845 -9.67 -103.14 22.54
CA VAL A 845 -10.33 -103.80 23.66
C VAL A 845 -9.34 -104.81 24.25
N THR A 846 -8.94 -104.63 25.50
CA THR A 846 -8.25 -105.66 26.29
C THR A 846 -9.23 -106.15 27.37
N PRO A 847 -9.49 -107.46 27.50
CA PRO A 847 -10.50 -107.99 28.41
C PRO A 847 -10.00 -107.94 29.86
N VAL A 848 -10.90 -107.54 30.75
CA VAL A 848 -10.71 -107.51 32.21
C VAL A 848 -11.07 -108.89 32.77
N ALA A 849 -10.18 -109.47 33.57
CA ALA A 849 -10.52 -110.51 34.54
C ALA A 849 -10.15 -110.01 35.94
N GLU A 850 -11.14 -109.99 36.83
CA GLU A 850 -11.05 -109.56 38.23
C GLU A 850 -10.49 -110.68 39.12
N VAL A 851 -9.52 -110.38 40.00
CA VAL A 851 -9.38 -110.96 41.35
C VAL A 851 -8.69 -109.94 42.29
N PRO A 852 -9.13 -109.75 43.55
CA PRO A 852 -8.59 -108.76 44.50
C PRO A 852 -7.61 -109.43 45.52
N PRO A 853 -7.12 -108.79 46.61
CA PRO A 853 -5.70 -108.49 46.79
C PRO A 853 -5.03 -109.21 47.98
N SER A 854 -3.80 -109.71 47.83
CA SER A 854 -2.89 -109.92 48.97
C SER A 854 -1.44 -110.21 48.57
N SER A 855 -0.54 -109.44 49.19
CA SER A 855 0.85 -109.75 49.60
C SER A 855 1.93 -110.14 48.57
N ALA A 856 2.87 -109.18 48.47
CA ALA A 856 4.33 -109.35 48.58
C ALA A 856 5.14 -110.05 47.47
N ALA A 857 5.92 -109.18 46.82
CA ALA A 857 7.34 -109.34 46.52
C ALA A 857 7.78 -110.37 45.47
N SER A 858 8.37 -109.82 44.40
CA SER A 858 9.67 -110.20 43.80
C SER A 858 9.63 -110.51 42.30
N PHE A 859 10.24 -109.56 41.56
CA PHE A 859 10.99 -109.70 40.31
C PHE A 859 10.28 -109.64 38.93
N VAL A 860 10.50 -108.47 38.29
CA VAL A 860 10.71 -108.14 36.85
C VAL A 860 9.51 -107.98 35.91
N GLY A 861 9.37 -106.77 35.33
CA GLY A 861 8.67 -106.58 34.05
C GLY A 861 8.13 -105.16 33.73
N ASN A 862 9.02 -104.27 33.29
CA ASN A 862 8.85 -103.00 32.54
C ASN A 862 7.48 -102.58 31.97
N GLY A 863 7.20 -101.26 32.05
CA GLY A 863 6.25 -100.62 31.12
C GLY A 863 5.78 -99.18 31.41
N ASN A 864 6.59 -98.27 31.97
CA ASN A 864 6.32 -96.82 31.88
C ASN A 864 7.66 -96.06 31.84
N GLY A 865 7.84 -95.21 30.81
CA GLY A 865 9.12 -94.57 30.49
C GLY A 865 9.58 -93.58 31.56
N SER A 866 10.63 -93.95 32.28
CA SER A 866 11.38 -93.06 33.17
C SER A 866 12.30 -92.14 32.36
N ILE A 867 12.22 -90.84 32.61
CA ILE A 867 13.18 -89.83 32.13
C ILE A 867 14.56 -90.17 32.73
N PRO A 868 15.65 -90.19 31.94
CA PRO A 868 16.98 -90.49 32.46
C PRO A 868 17.41 -89.50 33.55
N VAL A 869 17.95 -90.00 34.65
CA VAL A 869 18.47 -89.18 35.77
C VAL A 869 19.55 -88.19 35.27
N ASP A 870 20.30 -88.56 34.23
CA ASP A 870 21.26 -87.67 33.56
C ASP A 870 20.61 -86.47 32.85
N LEU A 871 19.41 -86.62 32.31
CA LEU A 871 18.68 -85.50 31.69
C LEU A 871 18.17 -84.54 32.77
N THR A 872 17.75 -85.09 33.91
CA THR A 872 17.27 -84.32 35.07
C THR A 872 18.42 -83.53 35.71
N ASN A 873 19.62 -84.13 35.81
CA ASN A 873 20.82 -83.45 36.29
C ASN A 873 21.34 -82.40 35.28
N ARG A 874 21.22 -82.64 33.97
CA ARG A 874 21.56 -81.63 32.94
C ARG A 874 20.59 -80.46 32.93
N LEU A 875 19.30 -80.68 33.13
CA LEU A 875 18.30 -79.60 33.23
C LEU A 875 18.51 -78.76 34.50
N ALA A 876 18.79 -79.39 35.64
CA ALA A 876 19.13 -78.67 36.87
C ALA A 876 20.43 -77.84 36.75
N SER A 877 21.42 -78.35 36.01
CA SER A 877 22.68 -77.64 35.68
C SER A 877 22.47 -76.47 34.72
N ILE A 878 21.58 -76.62 33.74
CA ILE A 878 21.22 -75.54 32.80
C ILE A 878 20.48 -74.42 33.54
N ASP A 879 19.53 -74.75 34.43
CA ASP A 879 18.82 -73.75 35.22
C ASP A 879 19.74 -73.00 36.19
N THR A 880 20.71 -73.69 36.82
CA THR A 880 21.70 -73.01 37.67
C THR A 880 22.70 -72.15 36.89
N ASN A 881 22.97 -72.48 35.62
CA ASN A 881 23.81 -71.66 34.75
C ASN A 881 23.05 -70.46 34.16
N LEU A 882 21.76 -70.62 33.82
CA LEU A 882 20.91 -69.52 33.37
C LEU A 882 20.66 -68.50 34.48
N ALA A 883 20.44 -68.95 35.72
CA ALA A 883 20.35 -68.07 36.88
C ALA A 883 21.66 -67.29 37.10
N ARG A 884 22.82 -67.94 36.93
CA ARG A 884 24.14 -67.27 37.02
C ARG A 884 24.39 -66.27 35.89
N ILE A 885 23.91 -66.55 34.68
CA ILE A 885 24.03 -65.65 33.52
C ILE A 885 23.13 -64.41 33.72
N ALA A 886 21.91 -64.59 34.24
CA ALA A 886 21.01 -63.49 34.58
C ALA A 886 21.61 -62.58 35.67
N ASP A 887 22.15 -63.17 36.75
CA ASP A 887 22.77 -62.41 37.85
C ASP A 887 24.05 -61.68 37.40
N ALA A 888 24.79 -62.25 36.44
CA ALA A 888 25.96 -61.60 35.82
C ALA A 888 25.56 -60.46 34.87
N LEU A 889 24.46 -60.62 34.11
CA LEU A 889 23.93 -59.58 33.21
C LEU A 889 23.39 -58.38 34.00
N GLU A 890 22.67 -58.61 35.10
CA GLU A 890 22.19 -57.53 35.98
C GLU A 890 23.36 -56.75 36.61
N ARG A 891 24.41 -57.44 37.05
CA ARG A 891 25.63 -56.79 37.54
C ARG A 891 26.41 -56.03 36.45
N LEU A 892 26.34 -56.46 35.20
CA LEU A 892 27.00 -55.80 34.07
C LEU A 892 26.22 -54.55 33.61
N VAL A 893 24.89 -54.59 33.65
CA VAL A 893 24.00 -53.44 33.43
C VAL A 893 24.18 -52.39 34.53
N ALA A 894 24.43 -52.80 35.78
CA ALA A 894 24.65 -51.88 36.90
C ALA A 894 26.02 -51.16 36.88
N VAL A 895 27.00 -51.64 36.09
CA VAL A 895 28.38 -51.10 36.05
C VAL A 895 28.67 -50.30 34.78
N MET A 896 27.75 -50.25 33.81
CA MET A 896 27.92 -49.43 32.60
C MET A 896 27.64 -47.94 32.89
N PRO A 897 28.61 -47.02 32.68
CA PRO A 897 28.36 -45.59 32.78
C PRO A 897 27.47 -45.14 31.61
N SER A 898 26.45 -44.34 31.91
CA SER A 898 25.66 -43.62 30.90
C SER A 898 26.52 -42.57 30.19
N SER A 899 27.16 -42.95 29.08
CA SER A 899 27.87 -42.04 28.19
C SER A 899 26.98 -41.60 27.03
N SER A 900 26.86 -40.28 26.95
CA SER A 900 26.28 -39.43 25.92
C SER A 900 26.59 -39.82 24.48
N ASN A 901 25.69 -39.46 23.55
CA ASN A 901 26.10 -38.82 22.31
C ASN A 901 25.00 -37.95 21.66
N ASN A 902 25.25 -36.63 21.67
CA ASN A 902 25.13 -35.77 20.48
C ASN A 902 25.84 -36.47 19.29
N GLY A 903 25.56 -36.31 18.01
CA GLY A 903 24.70 -35.44 17.22
C GLY A 903 25.12 -35.60 15.74
N HIS A 904 24.24 -35.19 14.85
CA HIS A 904 24.44 -34.80 13.44
C HIS A 904 24.81 -35.78 12.30
N ALA A 905 23.90 -35.73 11.32
CA ALA A 905 24.09 -35.53 9.87
C ALA A 905 24.37 -36.73 8.96
N ARG A 906 23.32 -37.16 8.23
CA ARG A 906 23.17 -36.90 6.79
C ARG A 906 21.70 -36.82 6.40
#